data_AF-A0A5C0UHC8-F1
#
_entry.id   AF-A0A5C0UHC8-F1
#
_cell.length_a   1.000
_cell.length_b   1.000
_cell.length_c   1.000
_cell.angle_alpha   90.00
_cell.angle_beta   90.00
_cell.angle_gamma   90.00
#
_symmetry.space_group_name_H-M   'P 1'
#
loop_
_entity.id
_entity.type
_entity.pdbx_description
1 polymer ?
#
loop_
_entity_poly.entity_id
_entity_poly.type
_entity_poly.pdbx_seq_one_letter_code
_entity_poly.pdbx_strand_id
1 'polypeptide(L)'
;MGESIQKSLLRVRPPRVRITYDVETGGAVQKKELPFVLGIISDLYGHQEERVDFKDRRFTVIDRDNFEHVMESINPKLNLSVNNVLEASKDDKKKKAEGSNIGLELFFNTMDDFNPVNIVRKVPELNAFLEDHELLVDLATKLDSNNDLNDMLGKAIADKGIASKIVSESKDVTKASAEMDKIIKDSGLFVPDPEDKDSTEIVKYRKMIASLFRNMTAETTEVAHLYPYMMDMIAKIDEKISLQLDEVLHHEDFQTLEASWRGMHYVVMNSETGTSLKIRIFAATKDEVQQDLERAIEFDQSVLFRRIYEEEFGTLGGSPYSCLLGDFYIGKKPTDVSLIRKISQVAAAAHTPFLAAANPNLFDLNSYNELHVPRDLKKIFENSELTAWNSFRDMEDSRYVNLFLPRVLVRLPYGEDTIPVKGFNYNEAVDGMDNSKFCWGNPAYAMALRITTAFAQYGWTAAIRGIEGGGLVENLPAYTFKTSYGDIALKCPTEVMITDRREKELSDLGFISLCHNKGTDKAVFFSAQSTQRPKEYDMDSATANAALSARLTYMLNVSRFAHYIKMLMRDKIGSFASKDDVQLYLNNWIANYVFLSDQGGQDTKAKYPLREAAIEVVADDSNPGSYKAVIFLKPHFQLEELEVSLRLVATLPGQE
;
A
#
# COMPACT_ATOMS: atom_id res chain seq x y z
N MET A 1 -20.92 31.55 5.17
CA MET A 1 -19.59 31.19 5.72
C MET A 1 -19.82 30.13 6.78
N GLY A 2 -19.07 29.03 6.77
CA GLY A 2 -19.10 28.07 7.89
C GLY A 2 -18.30 28.63 9.08
N GLU A 3 -18.78 28.37 10.29
CA GLU A 3 -17.99 28.60 11.50
C GLU A 3 -16.96 27.47 11.62
N SER A 4 -15.68 27.78 11.81
CA SER A 4 -14.61 26.77 11.90
C SER A 4 -14.94 25.73 12.98
N ILE A 5 -14.74 24.44 12.67
CA ILE A 5 -15.25 23.34 13.49
C ILE A 5 -14.58 23.25 14.86
N GLN A 6 -13.34 23.74 14.96
CA GLN A 6 -12.65 23.93 16.24
C GLN A 6 -13.40 24.92 17.17
N LYS A 7 -14.12 25.90 16.63
CA LYS A 7 -15.03 26.79 17.40
C LYS A 7 -16.36 26.11 17.73
N SER A 8 -16.89 25.28 16.83
CA SER A 8 -18.13 24.52 17.10
C SER A 8 -17.95 23.51 18.24
N LEU A 9 -16.85 22.74 18.24
CA LEU A 9 -16.56 21.75 19.29
C LEU A 9 -16.46 22.36 20.69
N LEU A 10 -15.89 23.57 20.81
CA LEU A 10 -15.83 24.34 22.07
C LEU A 10 -17.22 24.68 22.63
N ARG A 11 -18.26 24.78 21.78
CA ARG A 11 -19.65 25.02 22.18
C ARG A 11 -20.40 23.76 22.61
N VAL A 12 -19.97 22.58 22.16
CA VAL A 12 -20.72 21.32 22.34
C VAL A 12 -20.18 20.46 23.49
N ARG A 13 -18.85 20.30 23.68
CA ARG A 13 -18.27 19.41 24.71
C ARG A 13 -17.04 19.99 25.44
N PRO A 14 -17.19 20.81 26.49
CA PRO A 14 -16.08 21.24 27.35
C PRO A 14 -15.76 20.20 28.46
N PRO A 15 -14.60 19.49 28.43
CA PRO A 15 -14.25 18.45 29.40
C PRO A 15 -13.84 19.00 30.78
N ARG A 16 -14.00 18.21 31.85
CA ARG A 16 -13.84 18.64 33.26
C ARG A 16 -13.28 17.50 34.14
N VAL A 17 -12.33 17.79 35.06
CA VAL A 17 -11.97 16.97 36.26
C VAL A 17 -11.27 15.61 35.95
N ARG A 18 -10.37 14.95 36.72
CA ARG A 18 -9.33 15.18 37.79
C ARG A 18 -8.78 13.76 38.15
N ILE A 19 -7.72 13.41 38.91
CA ILE A 19 -6.46 13.94 39.53
C ILE A 19 -5.71 12.66 40.08
N THR A 20 -4.42 12.49 40.45
CA THR A 20 -3.13 13.22 40.60
C THR A 20 -1.99 12.18 40.47
N TYR A 21 -0.79 12.58 40.04
CA TYR A 21 0.45 12.23 40.78
C TYR A 21 1.56 13.25 40.47
N ASP A 22 2.22 13.77 41.51
CA ASP A 22 3.34 14.72 41.38
C ASP A 22 4.69 14.00 41.47
N VAL A 23 5.65 14.43 40.65
CA VAL A 23 7.08 14.17 40.89
C VAL A 23 7.85 15.48 40.70
N GLU A 24 8.08 16.20 41.78
CA GLU A 24 9.01 17.33 41.80
C GLU A 24 10.46 16.81 41.66
N THR A 25 10.96 16.74 40.43
CA THR A 25 12.37 16.43 40.14
C THR A 25 13.29 17.66 40.32
N GLY A 26 13.09 18.41 41.41
CA GLY A 26 14.03 19.45 41.86
C GLY A 26 14.37 20.55 40.84
N GLY A 27 13.43 20.91 39.97
CA GLY A 27 13.64 21.90 38.89
C GLY A 27 14.09 21.32 37.55
N ALA A 28 14.39 20.02 37.46
CA ALA A 28 14.61 19.34 36.18
C ALA A 28 13.28 19.06 35.47
N VAL A 29 13.16 19.46 34.20
CA VAL A 29 11.99 19.15 33.37
C VAL A 29 12.19 17.78 32.70
N GLN A 30 11.37 16.78 33.05
CA GLN A 30 11.38 15.50 32.36
C GLN A 30 10.90 15.68 30.91
N LYS A 31 11.78 15.42 29.93
CA LYS A 31 11.46 15.53 28.49
C LYS A 31 10.55 14.38 28.04
N LYS A 32 9.23 14.53 28.25
CA LYS A 32 8.18 13.62 27.79
C LYS A 32 7.93 13.81 26.28
N GLU A 33 8.65 13.05 25.47
CA GLU A 33 8.47 12.95 24.01
C GLU A 33 7.13 12.24 23.69
N LEU A 34 6.38 12.72 22.69
CA LEU A 34 5.15 12.05 22.23
C LEU A 34 5.46 11.10 21.07
N PRO A 35 4.92 9.86 21.07
CA PRO A 35 5.10 8.94 19.97
C PRO A 35 4.44 9.51 18.70
N PHE A 36 5.11 9.38 17.55
CA PHE A 36 4.46 9.54 16.27
C PHE A 36 3.58 8.31 16.01
N VAL A 37 2.27 8.50 15.90
CA VAL A 37 1.32 7.40 15.66
C VAL A 37 0.72 7.54 14.26
N LEU A 38 1.06 6.62 13.37
CA LEU A 38 0.44 6.49 12.05
C LEU A 38 -0.79 5.59 12.17
N GLY A 39 -1.99 6.14 11.95
CA GLY A 39 -3.19 5.34 11.77
C GLY A 39 -3.35 4.94 10.30
N ILE A 40 -3.61 3.66 10.02
CA ILE A 40 -3.91 3.12 8.69
C ILE A 40 -5.34 2.60 8.72
N ILE A 41 -6.15 2.98 7.73
CA ILE A 41 -7.51 2.49 7.50
C ILE A 41 -7.50 1.86 6.11
N SER A 42 -7.70 0.55 6.01
CA SER A 42 -7.66 -0.18 4.73
C SER A 42 -8.64 -1.35 4.72
N ASP A 43 -9.11 -1.74 3.54
CA ASP A 43 -9.85 -2.99 3.37
C ASP A 43 -8.87 -4.16 3.26
N LEU A 44 -8.72 -4.83 4.39
CA LEU A 44 -7.83 -5.97 4.56
C LEU A 44 -8.58 -7.31 4.55
N TYR A 45 -9.92 -7.28 4.48
CA TYR A 45 -10.79 -8.45 4.63
C TYR A 45 -11.12 -9.14 3.29
N GLY A 46 -11.17 -8.39 2.19
CA GLY A 46 -11.65 -8.89 0.90
C GLY A 46 -13.13 -9.32 0.96
N HIS A 47 -13.41 -10.58 0.61
CA HIS A 47 -14.73 -11.22 0.63
C HIS A 47 -14.99 -12.03 1.92
N GLN A 48 -14.26 -11.77 3.01
CA GLN A 48 -14.61 -12.29 4.34
C GLN A 48 -15.93 -11.68 4.83
N GLU A 49 -16.87 -12.49 5.32
CA GLU A 49 -18.16 -12.03 5.84
C GLU A 49 -18.20 -12.01 7.38
N GLU A 50 -17.47 -12.90 8.05
CA GLU A 50 -17.43 -12.99 9.53
C GLU A 50 -16.51 -11.91 10.12
N ARG A 51 -16.94 -10.64 10.01
CA ARG A 51 -16.24 -9.46 10.55
C ARG A 51 -16.78 -9.08 11.92
N VAL A 52 -15.92 -8.54 12.78
CA VAL A 52 -16.34 -7.78 13.97
C VAL A 52 -17.20 -6.59 13.54
N ASP A 53 -18.29 -6.25 14.26
CA ASP A 53 -19.09 -5.03 13.99
C ASP A 53 -18.15 -3.81 14.02
N PHE A 54 -18.27 -2.94 13.01
CA PHE A 54 -17.54 -1.67 12.92
C PHE A 54 -17.56 -0.87 14.23
N LYS A 55 -18.67 -0.94 14.99
CA LYS A 55 -18.80 -0.28 16.30
C LYS A 55 -17.79 -0.76 17.34
N ASP A 56 -17.38 -2.03 17.27
CA ASP A 56 -16.53 -2.70 18.26
C ASP A 56 -15.08 -2.89 17.79
N ARG A 57 -14.82 -2.83 16.47
CA ARG A 57 -13.45 -2.74 15.91
C ARG A 57 -12.65 -1.60 16.55
N ARG A 58 -11.35 -1.83 16.72
CA ARG A 58 -10.38 -0.90 17.32
C ARG A 58 -9.15 -0.75 16.43
N PHE A 59 -8.33 0.26 16.73
CA PHE A 59 -7.01 0.37 16.12
C PHE A 59 -6.03 -0.60 16.79
N THR A 60 -5.56 -1.61 16.05
CA THR A 60 -4.58 -2.61 16.50
C THR A 60 -3.17 -2.13 16.15
N VAL A 61 -2.21 -2.23 17.09
CA VAL A 61 -0.80 -1.89 16.81
C VAL A 61 -0.20 -2.96 15.89
N ILE A 62 0.50 -2.53 14.84
CA ILE A 62 1.24 -3.41 13.94
C ILE A 62 2.71 -2.98 13.86
N ASP A 63 3.59 -3.98 13.83
CA ASP A 63 5.03 -3.87 13.65
C ASP A 63 5.55 -5.09 12.88
N ARG A 64 6.87 -5.25 12.79
CA ARG A 64 7.50 -6.32 12.01
C ARG A 64 7.41 -7.70 12.68
N ASP A 65 7.25 -7.73 14.01
CA ASP A 65 7.26 -8.96 14.80
C ASP A 65 5.85 -9.56 14.91
N ASN A 66 4.79 -8.73 14.79
CA ASN A 66 3.40 -9.17 14.89
C ASN A 66 2.61 -9.19 13.57
N PHE A 67 3.21 -8.80 12.43
CA PHE A 67 2.51 -8.62 11.14
C PHE A 67 1.67 -9.84 10.73
N GLU A 68 2.25 -11.05 10.76
CA GLU A 68 1.59 -12.28 10.35
C GLU A 68 0.43 -12.65 11.29
N HIS A 69 0.59 -12.48 12.60
CA HIS A 69 -0.48 -12.73 13.56
C HIS A 69 -1.64 -11.72 13.40
N VAL A 70 -1.34 -10.47 13.05
CA VAL A 70 -2.37 -9.48 12.70
C VAL A 70 -3.11 -9.88 11.41
N MET A 71 -2.41 -10.43 10.42
CA MET A 71 -3.00 -10.95 9.18
C MET A 71 -3.89 -12.17 9.42
N GLU A 72 -3.39 -13.17 10.13
CA GLU A 72 -4.16 -14.33 10.61
C GLU A 72 -5.43 -13.89 11.38
N SER A 73 -5.32 -12.90 12.26
CA SER A 73 -6.47 -12.40 13.06
C SER A 73 -7.56 -11.69 12.24
N ILE A 74 -7.24 -11.22 11.03
CA ILE A 74 -8.18 -10.61 10.09
C ILE A 74 -8.83 -11.69 9.20
N ASN A 75 -8.16 -12.83 9.02
CA ASN A 75 -8.52 -13.93 8.11
C ASN A 75 -9.01 -13.43 6.72
N PRO A 76 -8.16 -12.72 5.95
CA PRO A 76 -8.47 -12.30 4.58
C PRO A 76 -8.91 -13.47 3.71
N LYS A 77 -10.04 -13.28 3.01
CA LYS A 77 -10.65 -14.27 2.13
C LYS A 77 -11.02 -13.65 0.80
N LEU A 78 -10.87 -14.38 -0.31
CA LEU A 78 -11.40 -14.02 -1.63
C LEU A 78 -12.24 -15.16 -2.19
N ASN A 79 -13.50 -14.87 -2.49
CA ASN A 79 -14.33 -15.67 -3.40
C ASN A 79 -14.13 -15.11 -4.81
N LEU A 80 -13.60 -15.89 -5.75
CA LEU A 80 -13.36 -15.47 -7.14
C LEU A 80 -14.08 -16.40 -8.13
N SER A 81 -14.35 -15.90 -9.34
CA SER A 81 -14.96 -16.65 -10.45
C SER A 81 -14.15 -16.42 -11.72
N VAL A 82 -13.10 -17.22 -11.93
CA VAL A 82 -12.16 -17.07 -13.06
C VAL A 82 -12.60 -17.93 -14.25
N ASN A 83 -12.18 -17.56 -15.47
CA ASN A 83 -12.44 -18.35 -16.66
C ASN A 83 -11.63 -19.66 -16.61
N ASN A 84 -12.23 -20.80 -16.94
CA ASN A 84 -11.51 -22.06 -17.11
C ASN A 84 -10.80 -22.07 -18.47
N VAL A 85 -9.47 -21.98 -18.45
CA VAL A 85 -8.61 -22.13 -19.64
C VAL A 85 -7.91 -23.49 -19.69
N LEU A 86 -8.08 -24.35 -18.68
CA LEU A 86 -7.51 -25.70 -18.63
C LEU A 86 -8.19 -26.66 -19.62
N GLU A 87 -9.49 -26.46 -19.88
CA GLU A 87 -10.29 -27.24 -20.85
C GLU A 87 -10.13 -26.77 -22.31
N ALA A 88 -9.45 -25.63 -22.55
CA ALA A 88 -9.34 -25.03 -23.88
C ALA A 88 -8.37 -25.80 -24.80
N SER A 89 -8.91 -26.62 -25.70
CA SER A 89 -8.12 -27.35 -26.70
C SER A 89 -7.49 -26.38 -27.73
N LYS A 90 -6.31 -26.76 -28.27
CA LYS A 90 -5.42 -25.80 -28.97
C LYS A 90 -5.93 -25.25 -30.32
N ASP A 91 -7.08 -25.72 -30.84
CA ASP A 91 -7.64 -25.29 -32.14
C ASP A 91 -8.48 -24.01 -32.08
N ASP A 92 -9.21 -23.72 -30.99
CA ASP A 92 -10.24 -22.66 -31.00
C ASP A 92 -9.74 -21.25 -30.64
N LYS A 93 -8.50 -20.91 -31.02
CA LYS A 93 -7.85 -19.58 -30.85
C LYS A 93 -8.57 -18.40 -31.56
N LYS A 94 -9.81 -18.59 -32.03
CA LYS A 94 -10.69 -17.56 -32.61
C LYS A 94 -12.09 -17.50 -31.98
N LYS A 95 -12.39 -18.28 -30.94
CA LYS A 95 -13.63 -18.15 -30.16
C LYS A 95 -13.35 -17.78 -28.71
N LYS A 96 -13.63 -16.52 -28.36
CA LYS A 96 -14.12 -16.21 -27.01
C LYS A 96 -15.55 -16.75 -26.92
N ALA A 97 -15.69 -18.00 -26.47
CA ALA A 97 -16.99 -18.65 -26.34
C ALA A 97 -17.06 -19.47 -25.05
N GLU A 98 -17.74 -18.90 -24.05
CA GLU A 98 -18.54 -19.64 -23.06
C GLU A 98 -17.86 -20.88 -22.44
N GLY A 99 -16.64 -20.67 -21.94
CA GLY A 99 -15.96 -21.64 -21.06
C GLY A 99 -16.67 -21.79 -19.72
N SER A 100 -16.40 -22.88 -19.01
CA SER A 100 -16.79 -23.04 -17.61
C SER A 100 -16.08 -21.98 -16.75
N ASN A 101 -16.71 -21.54 -15.65
CA ASN A 101 -16.03 -20.69 -14.66
C ASN A 101 -15.59 -21.56 -13.47
N ILE A 102 -14.35 -21.35 -13.01
CA ILE A 102 -13.84 -21.99 -11.80
C ILE A 102 -14.17 -21.07 -10.62
N GLY A 103 -15.01 -21.56 -9.70
CA GLY A 103 -15.26 -20.90 -8.42
C GLY A 103 -14.12 -21.18 -7.44
N LEU A 104 -13.43 -20.15 -6.98
CA LEU A 104 -12.27 -20.24 -6.10
C LEU A 104 -12.56 -19.60 -4.75
N GLU A 105 -12.11 -20.25 -3.67
CA GLU A 105 -12.09 -19.71 -2.31
C GLU A 105 -10.64 -19.69 -1.82
N LEU A 106 -10.06 -18.49 -1.69
CA LEU A 106 -8.66 -18.29 -1.30
C LEU A 106 -8.59 -17.61 0.07
N PHE A 107 -7.85 -18.21 1.00
CA PHE A 107 -7.53 -17.64 2.32
C PHE A 107 -6.07 -17.22 2.38
N PHE A 108 -5.75 -16.14 3.10
CA PHE A 108 -4.39 -15.58 3.21
C PHE A 108 -4.04 -15.30 4.67
N ASN A 109 -3.15 -16.09 5.26
CA ASN A 109 -2.72 -15.94 6.66
C ASN A 109 -1.36 -15.22 6.77
N THR A 110 -0.56 -15.29 5.71
CA THR A 110 0.82 -14.79 5.61
C THR A 110 1.04 -14.06 4.27
N MET A 111 2.08 -13.23 4.15
CA MET A 111 2.39 -12.62 2.85
C MET A 111 2.84 -13.65 1.79
N ASP A 112 3.37 -14.79 2.22
CA ASP A 112 3.74 -15.88 1.31
C ASP A 112 2.52 -16.57 0.68
N ASP A 113 1.30 -16.38 1.20
CA ASP A 113 0.07 -16.88 0.59
C ASP A 113 -0.28 -16.20 -0.74
N PHE A 114 0.32 -15.04 -1.04
CA PHE A 114 0.23 -14.35 -2.34
C PHE A 114 1.28 -14.85 -3.36
N ASN A 115 2.12 -15.84 -3.02
CA ASN A 115 3.07 -16.41 -3.97
C ASN A 115 2.38 -17.40 -4.94
N PRO A 116 2.72 -17.39 -6.25
CA PRO A 116 2.19 -18.27 -7.29
C PRO A 116 2.00 -19.74 -6.86
N VAL A 117 3.02 -20.35 -6.25
CA VAL A 117 3.00 -21.76 -5.79
C VAL A 117 1.89 -22.00 -4.76
N ASN A 118 1.70 -21.08 -3.81
CA ASN A 118 0.76 -21.25 -2.72
C ASN A 118 -0.69 -21.01 -3.18
N ILE A 119 -0.88 -20.22 -4.24
CA ILE A 119 -2.16 -20.07 -4.93
C ILE A 119 -2.47 -21.35 -5.74
N VAL A 120 -1.50 -21.84 -6.53
CA VAL A 120 -1.61 -23.11 -7.27
C VAL A 120 -1.95 -24.29 -6.36
N ARG A 121 -1.32 -24.41 -5.18
CA ARG A 121 -1.63 -25.46 -4.19
C ARG A 121 -3.02 -25.34 -3.55
N LYS A 122 -3.64 -24.15 -3.55
CA LYS A 122 -4.99 -23.93 -3.00
C LYS A 122 -6.10 -24.23 -4.00
N VAL A 123 -5.83 -24.10 -5.30
CA VAL A 123 -6.78 -24.44 -6.37
C VAL A 123 -6.66 -25.95 -6.67
N PRO A 124 -7.66 -26.81 -6.35
CA PRO A 124 -7.48 -28.26 -6.42
C PRO A 124 -7.10 -28.78 -7.82
N GLU A 125 -7.62 -28.13 -8.86
CA GLU A 125 -7.36 -28.44 -10.27
C GLU A 125 -5.90 -28.12 -10.67
N LEU A 126 -5.36 -27.00 -10.19
CA LEU A 126 -3.96 -26.61 -10.43
C LEU A 126 -2.98 -27.38 -9.55
N ASN A 127 -3.36 -27.71 -8.32
CA ASN A 127 -2.56 -28.57 -7.45
C ASN A 127 -2.39 -29.97 -8.06
N ALA A 128 -3.42 -30.53 -8.72
CA ALA A 128 -3.30 -31.80 -9.42
C ALA A 128 -2.28 -31.73 -10.58
N PHE A 129 -2.24 -30.63 -11.33
CA PHE A 129 -1.20 -30.39 -12.35
C PHE A 129 0.19 -30.18 -11.73
N LEU A 130 0.30 -29.49 -10.60
CA LEU A 130 1.57 -29.30 -9.89
C LEU A 130 2.11 -30.62 -9.30
N GLU A 131 1.25 -31.48 -8.73
CA GLU A 131 1.64 -32.83 -8.29
C GLU A 131 2.14 -33.67 -9.47
N ASP A 132 1.48 -33.62 -10.63
CA ASP A 132 1.94 -34.31 -11.83
C ASP A 132 3.27 -33.76 -12.35
N HIS A 133 3.48 -32.43 -12.32
CA HIS A 133 4.77 -31.80 -12.60
C HIS A 133 5.87 -32.29 -11.64
N GLU A 134 5.64 -32.22 -10.32
CA GLU A 134 6.61 -32.66 -9.30
C GLU A 134 6.99 -34.13 -9.51
N LEU A 135 6.01 -35.00 -9.78
CA LEU A 135 6.22 -36.43 -10.07
C LEU A 135 6.99 -36.69 -11.37
N LEU A 136 6.80 -35.87 -12.42
CA LEU A 136 7.51 -36.01 -13.69
C LEU A 136 8.96 -35.53 -13.60
N VAL A 137 9.25 -34.47 -12.84
CA VAL A 137 10.63 -34.02 -12.56
C VAL A 137 11.38 -35.05 -11.71
N ASP A 138 10.74 -35.60 -10.68
CA ASP A 138 11.29 -36.69 -9.86
C ASP A 138 11.58 -37.96 -10.69
N LEU A 139 10.75 -38.24 -11.72
CA LEU A 139 10.98 -39.36 -12.62
C LEU A 139 12.08 -39.07 -13.65
N ALA A 140 12.13 -37.86 -14.21
CA ALA A 140 13.12 -37.47 -15.21
C ALA A 140 14.56 -37.51 -14.65
N THR A 141 14.75 -37.00 -13.43
CA THR A 141 16.06 -37.03 -12.74
C THR A 141 16.53 -38.46 -12.42
N LYS A 142 15.60 -39.37 -12.14
CA LYS A 142 15.90 -40.81 -11.95
C LYS A 142 16.11 -41.54 -13.27
N LEU A 143 15.51 -41.08 -14.37
CA LEU A 143 15.68 -41.65 -15.71
C LEU A 143 17.02 -41.25 -16.33
N ASP A 144 17.47 -40.00 -16.15
CA ASP A 144 18.80 -39.52 -16.59
C ASP A 144 19.95 -40.31 -15.93
N SER A 145 19.71 -40.82 -14.71
CA SER A 145 20.67 -41.65 -13.95
C SER A 145 20.45 -43.17 -14.08
N ASN A 146 19.40 -43.64 -14.76
CA ASN A 146 19.04 -45.06 -14.87
C ASN A 146 18.64 -45.47 -16.30
N ASN A 147 19.60 -46.05 -17.02
CA ASN A 147 19.38 -46.54 -18.39
C ASN A 147 18.36 -47.69 -18.45
N ASP A 148 18.34 -48.61 -17.49
CA ASP A 148 17.42 -49.76 -17.51
C ASP A 148 15.97 -49.30 -17.34
N LEU A 149 15.73 -48.30 -16.49
CA LEU A 149 14.42 -47.64 -16.35
C LEU A 149 13.96 -46.99 -17.65
N ASN A 150 14.85 -46.23 -18.32
CA ASN A 150 14.58 -45.59 -19.60
C ASN A 150 14.18 -46.64 -20.67
N ASP A 151 14.97 -47.72 -20.75
CA ASP A 151 14.76 -48.83 -21.68
C ASP A 151 13.47 -49.62 -21.40
N MET A 152 13.04 -49.73 -20.13
CA MET A 152 11.78 -50.36 -19.75
C MET A 152 10.56 -49.48 -20.04
N LEU A 153 10.62 -48.19 -19.67
CA LEU A 153 9.53 -47.24 -19.92
C LEU A 153 9.31 -47.01 -21.41
N GLY A 154 10.37 -46.91 -22.22
CA GLY A 154 10.27 -46.83 -23.69
C GLY A 154 9.55 -48.03 -24.31
N LYS A 155 9.80 -49.25 -23.81
CA LYS A 155 9.10 -50.48 -24.24
C LYS A 155 7.64 -50.50 -23.80
N ALA A 156 7.35 -50.08 -22.56
CA ALA A 156 5.99 -49.98 -22.03
C ALA A 156 5.13 -48.90 -22.73
N ILE A 157 5.78 -47.85 -23.25
CA ILE A 157 5.17 -46.82 -24.10
C ILE A 157 4.83 -47.35 -25.51
N ALA A 158 5.75 -48.10 -26.12
CA ALA A 158 5.54 -48.65 -27.47
C ALA A 158 4.43 -49.71 -27.53
N ASP A 159 4.25 -50.50 -26.46
CA ASP A 159 3.16 -51.47 -26.36
C ASP A 159 1.86 -50.80 -25.89
N LYS A 160 0.96 -50.52 -26.85
CA LYS A 160 -0.37 -49.95 -26.58
C LYS A 160 -1.24 -50.80 -25.64
N GLY A 161 -0.96 -52.11 -25.51
CA GLY A 161 -1.62 -53.01 -24.56
C GLY A 161 -1.11 -52.85 -23.12
N ILE A 162 0.17 -52.52 -22.93
CA ILE A 162 0.75 -52.18 -21.61
C ILE A 162 0.35 -50.75 -21.24
N ALA A 163 0.54 -49.78 -22.14
CA ALA A 163 0.20 -48.38 -21.90
C ALA A 163 -1.27 -48.19 -21.47
N SER A 164 -2.22 -48.86 -22.16
CA SER A 164 -3.65 -48.77 -21.80
C SER A 164 -4.01 -49.43 -20.46
N LYS A 165 -3.30 -50.50 -20.05
CA LYS A 165 -3.43 -51.07 -18.70
C LYS A 165 -2.90 -50.12 -17.64
N ILE A 166 -1.67 -49.60 -17.81
CA ILE A 166 -1.06 -48.66 -16.86
C ILE A 166 -1.96 -47.42 -16.70
N VAL A 167 -2.54 -46.88 -17.78
CA VAL A 167 -3.56 -45.81 -17.70
C VAL A 167 -4.82 -46.27 -16.93
N SER A 168 -5.31 -47.49 -17.12
CA SER A 168 -6.47 -47.98 -16.36
C SER A 168 -6.19 -48.17 -14.87
N GLU A 169 -4.98 -48.62 -14.52
CA GLU A 169 -4.51 -48.87 -13.15
C GLU A 169 -4.10 -47.57 -12.45
N SER A 170 -3.69 -46.53 -13.21
CA SER A 170 -3.34 -45.19 -12.70
C SER A 170 -4.48 -44.49 -11.93
N LYS A 171 -5.72 -44.99 -12.05
CA LYS A 171 -6.90 -44.48 -11.33
C LYS A 171 -6.88 -44.81 -9.84
N ASP A 172 -6.12 -45.81 -9.40
CA ASP A 172 -5.97 -46.15 -7.98
C ASP A 172 -4.55 -46.63 -7.68
N VAL A 173 -3.64 -45.65 -7.68
CA VAL A 173 -2.20 -45.83 -7.48
C VAL A 173 -1.83 -46.40 -6.10
N THR A 174 -2.79 -46.49 -5.17
CA THR A 174 -2.58 -47.12 -3.86
C THR A 174 -2.50 -48.65 -3.95
N LYS A 175 -3.11 -49.25 -4.98
CA LYS A 175 -3.14 -50.70 -5.18
C LYS A 175 -1.91 -51.21 -5.93
N ALA A 176 -1.62 -52.50 -5.76
CA ALA A 176 -0.56 -53.17 -6.49
C ALA A 176 -0.90 -53.31 -7.98
N SER A 177 -0.20 -52.54 -8.81
CA SER A 177 -0.19 -52.70 -10.27
C SER A 177 0.89 -53.71 -10.65
N ALA A 178 0.52 -54.79 -11.35
CA ALA A 178 1.48 -55.84 -11.72
C ALA A 178 2.52 -55.35 -12.75
N GLU A 179 2.16 -54.38 -13.58
CA GLU A 179 3.03 -53.86 -14.64
C GLU A 179 3.90 -52.69 -14.15
N MET A 180 3.37 -51.78 -13.31
CA MET A 180 4.19 -50.76 -12.64
C MET A 180 5.17 -51.39 -11.64
N ASP A 181 4.73 -52.32 -10.78
CA ASP A 181 5.61 -52.98 -9.81
C ASP A 181 6.76 -53.73 -10.48
N LYS A 182 6.52 -54.29 -11.68
CA LYS A 182 7.56 -54.93 -12.47
C LYS A 182 8.60 -53.92 -12.95
N ILE A 183 8.17 -52.80 -13.54
CA ILE A 183 9.07 -51.72 -13.97
C ILE A 183 9.90 -51.21 -12.78
N ILE A 184 9.29 -51.02 -11.61
CA ILE A 184 9.96 -50.52 -10.39
C ILE A 184 11.03 -51.50 -9.87
N LYS A 185 10.75 -52.80 -9.87
CA LYS A 185 11.66 -53.84 -9.35
C LYS A 185 12.77 -54.19 -10.35
N ASP A 186 12.41 -54.41 -11.62
CA ASP A 186 13.35 -54.84 -12.66
C ASP A 186 14.35 -53.72 -13.03
N SER A 187 13.97 -52.44 -12.88
CA SER A 187 14.88 -51.28 -13.06
C SER A 187 15.74 -50.93 -11.84
N GLY A 188 15.59 -51.65 -10.72
CA GLY A 188 16.34 -51.37 -9.49
C GLY A 188 16.00 -50.06 -8.78
N LEU A 189 14.91 -49.36 -9.16
CA LEU A 189 14.45 -48.13 -8.51
C LEU A 189 14.13 -48.31 -7.02
N PHE A 190 13.68 -49.50 -6.63
CA PHE A 190 13.39 -49.86 -5.25
C PHE A 190 13.70 -51.33 -5.00
N VAL A 191 14.43 -51.61 -3.92
CA VAL A 191 14.69 -52.98 -3.42
C VAL A 191 13.79 -53.21 -2.22
N PRO A 192 12.77 -54.09 -2.30
CA PRO A 192 11.86 -54.33 -1.18
C PRO A 192 12.55 -54.96 0.02
N ASP A 193 12.39 -54.34 1.18
CA ASP A 193 12.61 -55.01 2.46
C ASP A 193 11.53 -56.11 2.62
N PRO A 194 11.90 -57.37 2.91
CA PRO A 194 10.94 -58.47 3.01
C PRO A 194 9.86 -58.30 4.10
N GLU A 195 10.02 -57.38 5.06
CA GLU A 195 9.01 -57.13 6.11
C GLU A 195 7.97 -56.05 5.74
N ASP A 196 8.25 -55.10 4.84
CA ASP A 196 7.32 -54.03 4.44
C ASP A 196 6.89 -54.11 2.97
N LYS A 197 5.63 -54.52 2.75
CA LYS A 197 5.06 -54.80 1.42
C LYS A 197 4.39 -53.61 0.75
N ASP A 198 4.02 -52.58 1.51
CA ASP A 198 3.34 -51.37 1.02
C ASP A 198 4.12 -50.12 1.45
N SER A 199 5.45 -50.19 1.31
CA SER A 199 6.36 -49.08 1.59
C SER A 199 5.92 -47.81 0.86
N THR A 200 6.01 -46.67 1.54
CA THR A 200 5.57 -45.37 0.98
C THR A 200 6.34 -45.01 -0.30
N GLU A 201 7.57 -45.53 -0.47
CA GLU A 201 8.38 -45.35 -1.67
C GLU A 201 7.82 -46.07 -2.90
N ILE A 202 7.36 -47.33 -2.78
CA ILE A 202 6.71 -48.03 -3.89
C ILE A 202 5.51 -47.23 -4.40
N VAL A 203 4.69 -46.69 -3.49
CA VAL A 203 3.54 -45.86 -3.87
C VAL A 203 3.99 -44.56 -4.56
N LYS A 204 5.10 -43.92 -4.13
CA LYS A 204 5.67 -42.76 -4.83
C LYS A 204 6.13 -43.14 -6.25
N TYR A 205 6.78 -44.28 -6.43
CA TYR A 205 7.22 -44.76 -7.74
C TYR A 205 6.03 -45.15 -8.67
N ARG A 206 4.99 -45.79 -8.13
CA ARG A 206 3.74 -46.02 -8.88
C ARG A 206 3.13 -44.68 -9.32
N LYS A 207 3.12 -43.64 -8.46
CA LYS A 207 2.64 -42.28 -8.80
C LYS A 207 3.44 -41.63 -9.94
N MET A 208 4.77 -41.76 -9.93
CA MET A 208 5.63 -41.26 -11.01
C MET A 208 5.25 -41.87 -12.37
N ILE A 209 5.19 -43.21 -12.44
CA ILE A 209 4.83 -43.93 -13.67
C ILE A 209 3.39 -43.59 -14.08
N ALA A 210 2.46 -43.57 -13.13
CA ALA A 210 1.07 -43.20 -13.36
C ALA A 210 0.89 -41.78 -13.93
N SER A 211 1.72 -40.80 -13.52
CA SER A 211 1.69 -39.43 -14.08
C SER A 211 2.11 -39.39 -15.55
N LEU A 212 3.22 -40.07 -15.89
CA LEU A 212 3.74 -40.17 -17.25
C LEU A 212 2.71 -40.73 -18.23
N PHE A 213 2.06 -41.84 -17.86
CA PHE A 213 1.05 -42.46 -18.72
C PHE A 213 -0.29 -41.71 -18.75
N ARG A 214 -0.69 -40.99 -17.67
CA ARG A 214 -1.91 -40.14 -17.67
C ARG A 214 -1.79 -38.92 -18.57
N ASN A 215 -0.62 -38.29 -18.61
CA ASN A 215 -0.40 -37.06 -19.39
C ASN A 215 0.03 -37.33 -20.84
N MET A 216 0.13 -38.60 -21.25
CA MET A 216 0.48 -39.04 -22.59
C MET A 216 -0.68 -38.90 -23.58
N THR A 217 -0.45 -38.33 -24.77
CA THR A 217 -1.49 -38.22 -25.80
C THR A 217 -1.61 -39.50 -26.64
N ALA A 218 -2.83 -39.87 -27.02
CA ALA A 218 -3.16 -41.12 -27.71
C ALA A 218 -2.50 -41.30 -29.10
N GLU A 219 -1.97 -40.23 -29.68
CA GLU A 219 -1.25 -40.24 -30.97
C GLU A 219 0.24 -40.59 -30.82
N THR A 220 0.79 -40.55 -29.59
CA THR A 220 2.21 -40.78 -29.31
C THR A 220 2.59 -42.24 -29.57
N THR A 221 2.92 -42.58 -30.81
CA THR A 221 3.08 -43.96 -31.27
C THR A 221 4.55 -44.42 -31.30
N GLU A 222 5.51 -43.49 -31.42
CA GLU A 222 6.94 -43.74 -31.27
C GLU A 222 7.60 -42.57 -30.53
N VAL A 223 8.32 -42.83 -29.43
CA VAL A 223 9.09 -41.84 -28.68
C VAL A 223 10.57 -42.17 -28.82
N ALA A 224 11.28 -41.45 -29.71
CA ALA A 224 12.68 -41.74 -30.02
C ALA A 224 13.63 -41.58 -28.82
N HIS A 225 13.36 -40.59 -27.96
CA HIS A 225 14.08 -40.37 -26.70
C HIS A 225 13.07 -39.93 -25.62
N LEU A 226 13.01 -40.64 -24.50
CA LEU A 226 11.99 -40.42 -23.47
C LEU A 226 12.25 -39.17 -22.63
N TYR A 227 13.50 -38.88 -22.27
CA TYR A 227 13.84 -37.69 -21.46
C TYR A 227 13.42 -36.35 -22.12
N PRO A 228 13.72 -36.07 -23.42
CA PRO A 228 13.21 -34.87 -24.09
C PRO A 228 11.67 -34.81 -24.16
N TYR A 229 11.00 -35.96 -24.34
CA TYR A 229 9.53 -36.04 -24.36
C TYR A 229 8.93 -35.70 -22.99
N MET A 230 9.56 -36.15 -21.90
CA MET A 230 9.16 -35.78 -20.54
C MET A 230 9.34 -34.28 -20.28
N MET A 231 10.44 -33.67 -20.73
CA MET A 231 10.64 -32.22 -20.58
C MET A 231 9.64 -31.39 -21.41
N ASP A 232 9.28 -31.85 -22.61
CA ASP A 232 8.21 -31.27 -23.43
C ASP A 232 6.80 -31.49 -22.82
N MET A 233 6.60 -32.56 -22.05
CA MET A 233 5.38 -32.79 -21.26
C MET A 233 5.31 -31.85 -20.04
N ILE A 234 6.40 -31.75 -19.27
CA ILE A 234 6.57 -30.83 -18.13
C ILE A 234 6.28 -29.39 -18.56
N ALA A 235 6.91 -28.92 -19.65
CA ALA A 235 6.70 -27.57 -20.17
C ALA A 235 5.25 -27.27 -20.60
N LYS A 236 4.47 -28.28 -21.02
CA LYS A 236 3.03 -28.14 -21.35
C LYS A 236 2.14 -28.11 -20.11
N ILE A 237 2.57 -28.72 -19.00
CA ILE A 237 1.90 -28.59 -17.71
C ILE A 237 2.14 -27.18 -17.19
N ASP A 238 3.39 -26.69 -17.26
CA ASP A 238 3.74 -25.31 -16.88
C ASP A 238 3.02 -24.26 -17.74
N GLU A 239 2.89 -24.47 -19.06
CA GLU A 239 2.08 -23.62 -19.96
C GLU A 239 0.63 -23.52 -19.47
N LYS A 240 0.01 -24.64 -19.06
CA LYS A 240 -1.37 -24.68 -18.55
C LYS A 240 -1.53 -24.02 -17.18
N ILE A 241 -0.63 -24.34 -16.24
CA ILE A 241 -0.66 -23.74 -14.89
C ILE A 241 -0.49 -22.23 -15.01
N SER A 242 0.45 -21.76 -15.85
CA SER A 242 0.69 -20.33 -16.08
C SER A 242 -0.54 -19.61 -16.60
N LEU A 243 -1.16 -20.10 -17.67
CA LEU A 243 -2.33 -19.48 -18.30
C LEU A 243 -3.53 -19.37 -17.33
N GLN A 244 -3.77 -20.40 -16.52
CA GLN A 244 -4.88 -20.39 -15.56
C GLN A 244 -4.57 -19.55 -14.32
N LEU A 245 -3.29 -19.42 -13.95
CA LEU A 245 -2.84 -18.60 -12.83
C LEU A 245 -2.82 -17.11 -13.16
N ASP A 246 -2.52 -16.73 -14.41
CA ASP A 246 -2.69 -15.34 -14.89
C ASP A 246 -4.14 -14.85 -14.69
N GLU A 247 -5.14 -15.68 -15.03
CA GLU A 247 -6.57 -15.38 -14.82
C GLU A 247 -6.94 -15.18 -13.32
N VAL A 248 -6.14 -15.71 -12.38
CA VAL A 248 -6.31 -15.48 -10.93
C VAL A 248 -5.56 -14.22 -10.49
N LEU A 249 -4.29 -14.06 -10.89
CA LEU A 249 -3.44 -12.94 -10.48
C LEU A 249 -3.86 -11.60 -11.12
N HIS A 250 -4.52 -11.62 -12.28
CA HIS A 250 -5.00 -10.42 -12.99
C HIS A 250 -6.48 -10.11 -12.71
N HIS A 251 -7.11 -10.79 -11.74
CA HIS A 251 -8.47 -10.48 -11.28
C HIS A 251 -8.48 -9.22 -10.38
N GLU A 252 -9.41 -8.29 -10.60
CA GLU A 252 -9.43 -6.97 -9.93
C GLU A 252 -9.46 -7.08 -8.39
N ASP A 253 -10.30 -7.95 -7.83
CA ASP A 253 -10.39 -8.19 -6.38
C ASP A 253 -9.08 -8.79 -5.80
N PHE A 254 -8.41 -9.67 -6.55
CA PHE A 254 -7.14 -10.26 -6.12
C PHE A 254 -6.04 -9.19 -6.11
N GLN A 255 -5.90 -8.43 -7.20
CA GLN A 255 -4.94 -7.33 -7.29
C GLN A 255 -5.19 -6.27 -6.22
N THR A 256 -6.45 -5.95 -5.93
CA THR A 256 -6.82 -4.96 -4.91
C THR A 256 -6.41 -5.42 -3.52
N LEU A 257 -6.69 -6.68 -3.15
CA LEU A 257 -6.28 -7.23 -1.86
C LEU A 257 -4.75 -7.38 -1.76
N GLU A 258 -4.09 -7.88 -2.81
CA GLU A 258 -2.62 -7.97 -2.89
C GLU A 258 -1.99 -6.58 -2.74
N ALA A 259 -2.53 -5.56 -3.41
CA ALA A 259 -2.02 -4.19 -3.39
C ALA A 259 -2.15 -3.52 -2.01
N SER A 260 -3.28 -3.69 -1.31
CA SER A 260 -3.48 -3.20 0.05
C SER A 260 -2.51 -3.87 1.04
N TRP A 261 -2.42 -5.21 1.00
CA TRP A 261 -1.53 -5.97 1.88
C TRP A 261 -0.04 -5.68 1.61
N ARG A 262 0.39 -5.63 0.34
CA ARG A 262 1.76 -5.24 -0.03
C ARG A 262 2.07 -3.78 0.30
N GLY A 263 1.13 -2.86 0.14
CA GLY A 263 1.28 -1.45 0.52
C GLY A 263 1.48 -1.26 2.02
N MET A 264 0.67 -1.95 2.84
CA MET A 264 0.83 -1.96 4.29
C MET A 264 2.15 -2.64 4.72
N HIS A 265 2.48 -3.80 4.14
CA HIS A 265 3.75 -4.50 4.37
C HIS A 265 4.97 -3.61 4.04
N TYR A 266 4.92 -2.87 2.92
CA TYR A 266 5.96 -1.92 2.52
C TYR A 266 6.20 -0.85 3.60
N VAL A 267 5.14 -0.25 4.17
CA VAL A 267 5.32 0.75 5.24
C VAL A 267 5.82 0.10 6.54
N VAL A 268 5.28 -1.03 6.96
CA VAL A 268 5.68 -1.69 8.22
C VAL A 268 7.13 -2.16 8.18
N MET A 269 7.54 -2.85 7.10
CA MET A 269 8.90 -3.41 7.00
C MET A 269 9.98 -2.37 6.74
N ASN A 270 9.64 -1.18 6.23
CA ASN A 270 10.61 -0.09 6.01
C ASN A 270 10.54 1.03 7.09
N SER A 271 9.57 1.03 7.99
CA SER A 271 9.49 1.98 9.11
C SER A 271 10.28 1.49 10.33
N GLU A 272 10.88 2.41 11.08
CA GLU A 272 11.50 2.14 12.38
C GLU A 272 10.46 2.20 13.51
N THR A 273 9.68 1.13 13.69
CA THR A 273 8.68 0.98 14.77
C THR A 273 9.32 0.78 16.14
N GLY A 274 8.70 1.31 17.20
CA GLY A 274 9.17 1.15 18.57
C GLY A 274 8.40 1.98 19.60
N THR A 275 9.10 2.51 20.60
CA THR A 275 8.48 3.36 21.64
C THR A 275 8.10 4.74 21.12
N SER A 276 8.91 5.30 20.20
CA SER A 276 8.76 6.64 19.61
C SER A 276 7.91 6.69 18.35
N LEU A 277 7.80 5.59 17.58
CA LEU A 277 6.96 5.50 16.39
C LEU A 277 6.11 4.24 16.44
N LYS A 278 4.81 4.39 16.20
CA LYS A 278 3.84 3.28 16.21
C LYS A 278 2.97 3.33 14.97
N ILE A 279 2.78 2.19 14.31
CA ILE A 279 1.78 2.02 13.27
C ILE A 279 0.57 1.32 13.91
N ARG A 280 -0.63 1.74 13.54
CA ARG A 280 -1.88 1.16 14.01
C ARG A 280 -2.86 0.99 12.86
N ILE A 281 -3.46 -0.18 12.72
CA ILE A 281 -4.41 -0.48 11.65
C ILE A 281 -5.85 -0.51 12.16
N PHE A 282 -6.79 -0.11 11.30
CA PHE A 282 -8.23 -0.26 11.49
C PHE A 282 -8.79 -0.87 10.20
N ALA A 283 -9.03 -2.18 10.20
CA ALA A 283 -9.54 -2.90 9.03
C ALA A 283 -11.01 -2.50 8.78
N ALA A 284 -11.25 -1.79 7.66
CA ALA A 284 -12.57 -1.34 7.26
C ALA A 284 -12.62 -0.95 5.79
N THR A 285 -13.73 -1.26 5.13
CA THR A 285 -13.96 -0.84 3.74
C THR A 285 -14.28 0.66 3.67
N LYS A 286 -14.07 1.25 2.49
CA LYS A 286 -14.46 2.64 2.18
C LYS A 286 -15.94 2.89 2.49
N ASP A 287 -16.80 1.92 2.15
CA ASP A 287 -18.25 2.01 2.28
C ASP A 287 -18.71 1.84 3.73
N GLU A 288 -18.03 1.02 4.54
CA GLU A 288 -18.27 0.94 5.98
C GLU A 288 -17.95 2.27 6.68
N VAL A 289 -16.81 2.89 6.33
CA VAL A 289 -16.41 4.21 6.85
C VAL A 289 -17.38 5.31 6.40
N GLN A 290 -17.82 5.30 5.14
CA GLN A 290 -18.86 6.22 4.67
C GLN A 290 -20.16 6.01 5.43
N GLN A 291 -20.59 4.77 5.66
CA GLN A 291 -21.85 4.45 6.33
C GLN A 291 -21.86 4.84 7.82
N ASP A 292 -20.74 4.72 8.55
CA ASP A 292 -20.60 5.25 9.90
C ASP A 292 -20.74 6.78 9.92
N LEU A 293 -19.97 7.46 9.06
CA LEU A 293 -20.00 8.92 8.94
C LEU A 293 -21.36 9.45 8.46
N GLU A 294 -22.11 8.71 7.63
CA GLU A 294 -23.45 9.08 7.15
C GLU A 294 -24.57 8.77 8.15
N ARG A 295 -24.44 7.73 8.98
CA ARG A 295 -25.38 7.46 10.10
C ARG A 295 -25.24 8.46 11.24
N ALA A 296 -24.05 9.02 11.44
CA ALA A 296 -23.82 10.05 12.45
C ALA A 296 -24.48 11.38 12.06
N ILE A 297 -25.30 11.94 12.97
CA ILE A 297 -26.01 13.23 12.80
C ILE A 297 -24.99 14.37 12.61
N GLU A 298 -23.96 14.36 13.44
CA GLU A 298 -22.76 15.19 13.34
C GLU A 298 -21.53 14.27 13.34
N PHE A 299 -20.43 14.72 12.72
CA PHE A 299 -19.21 13.92 12.61
C PHE A 299 -18.63 13.50 14.00
N ASP A 300 -18.92 14.28 15.05
CA ASP A 300 -18.48 14.06 16.45
C ASP A 300 -19.19 12.88 17.17
N GLN A 301 -20.14 12.23 16.49
CA GLN A 301 -20.88 11.05 16.97
C GLN A 301 -20.56 9.78 16.17
N SER A 302 -19.68 9.86 15.17
CA SER A 302 -19.21 8.70 14.41
C SER A 302 -18.31 7.80 15.26
N VAL A 303 -18.32 6.49 14.99
CA VAL A 303 -17.38 5.54 15.61
C VAL A 303 -15.96 5.92 15.26
N LEU A 304 -15.70 6.34 14.01
CA LEU A 304 -14.38 6.81 13.59
C LEU A 304 -13.87 7.99 14.43
N PHE A 305 -14.70 8.99 14.69
CA PHE A 305 -14.34 10.11 15.59
C PHE A 305 -14.07 9.61 17.02
N ARG A 306 -14.88 8.69 17.56
CA ARG A 306 -14.65 8.13 18.90
C ARG A 306 -13.28 7.42 19.00
N ARG A 307 -12.91 6.62 17.99
CA ARG A 307 -11.63 5.88 17.96
C ARG A 307 -10.40 6.79 17.78
N ILE A 308 -10.52 7.90 17.04
CA ILE A 308 -9.40 8.79 16.72
C ILE A 308 -9.27 9.94 17.72
N TYR A 309 -10.40 10.60 18.03
CA TYR A 309 -10.44 11.73 18.96
C TYR A 309 -10.65 11.27 20.40
N GLU A 310 -11.80 10.67 20.74
CA GLU A 310 -12.19 10.51 22.15
C GLU A 310 -11.29 9.53 22.92
N GLU A 311 -11.01 8.36 22.35
CA GLU A 311 -10.24 7.29 22.99
C GLU A 311 -8.74 7.62 23.13
N GLU A 312 -8.21 8.58 22.36
CA GLU A 312 -6.78 8.94 22.37
C GLU A 312 -6.54 10.44 22.65
N PHE A 313 -6.73 11.34 21.67
CA PHE A 313 -6.42 12.77 21.82
C PHE A 313 -7.26 13.46 22.93
N GLY A 314 -8.52 13.04 23.10
CA GLY A 314 -9.45 13.49 24.12
C GLY A 314 -9.15 12.94 25.51
N THR A 315 -8.65 11.71 25.61
CA THR A 315 -8.40 10.97 26.85
C THR A 315 -7.06 11.33 27.51
N LEU A 316 -6.99 11.23 28.84
CA LEU A 316 -5.76 11.44 29.61
C LEU A 316 -4.83 10.24 29.44
N GLY A 317 -3.57 10.49 29.06
CA GLY A 317 -2.58 9.43 28.80
C GLY A 317 -2.65 8.78 27.42
N GLY A 318 -3.62 9.16 26.57
CA GLY A 318 -3.70 8.71 25.18
C GLY A 318 -2.51 9.16 24.33
N SER A 319 -2.24 8.40 23.26
CA SER A 319 -1.24 8.65 22.23
C SER A 319 -1.96 9.15 20.95
N PRO A 320 -2.02 10.47 20.70
CA PRO A 320 -2.76 10.99 19.56
C PRO A 320 -2.16 10.53 18.22
N TYR A 321 -3.04 10.15 17.29
CA TYR A 321 -2.66 9.94 15.90
C TYR A 321 -1.99 11.20 15.37
N SER A 322 -0.82 11.06 14.76
CA SER A 322 -0.05 12.16 14.18
C SER A 322 -0.36 12.35 12.69
N CYS A 323 -0.74 11.27 12.01
CA CYS A 323 -1.17 11.23 10.63
C CYS A 323 -2.09 10.02 10.42
N LEU A 324 -2.99 10.10 9.43
CA LEU A 324 -3.91 9.04 9.04
C LEU A 324 -3.70 8.71 7.56
N LEU A 325 -3.57 7.44 7.22
CA LEU A 325 -3.67 6.94 5.84
C LEU A 325 -5.00 6.23 5.68
N GLY A 326 -5.79 6.63 4.70
CA GLY A 326 -6.93 5.87 4.20
C GLY A 326 -6.57 5.23 2.86
N ASP A 327 -6.68 3.92 2.77
CA ASP A 327 -6.35 3.14 1.58
C ASP A 327 -7.46 3.18 0.54
N PHE A 328 -7.89 4.39 0.22
CA PHE A 328 -9.09 4.67 -0.57
C PHE A 328 -8.74 5.49 -1.80
N TYR A 329 -9.30 5.09 -2.94
CA TYR A 329 -9.30 5.90 -4.15
C TYR A 329 -10.52 6.83 -4.13
N ILE A 330 -10.26 8.14 -4.03
CA ILE A 330 -11.27 9.21 -3.95
C ILE A 330 -11.55 9.75 -5.36
N GLY A 331 -12.77 9.56 -5.84
CA GLY A 331 -13.24 10.00 -7.16
C GLY A 331 -14.21 11.18 -7.12
N LYS A 332 -14.78 11.53 -8.28
CA LYS A 332 -15.75 12.64 -8.42
C LYS A 332 -17.17 12.33 -7.93
N LYS A 333 -17.46 11.10 -7.49
CA LYS A 333 -18.81 10.68 -7.06
C LYS A 333 -19.28 11.54 -5.86
N PRO A 334 -20.56 11.94 -5.77
CA PRO A 334 -21.07 12.69 -4.61
C PRO A 334 -20.88 11.98 -3.26
N THR A 335 -20.87 10.64 -3.26
CA THR A 335 -20.51 9.77 -2.12
C THR A 335 -19.09 10.03 -1.63
N ASP A 336 -18.12 10.04 -2.54
CA ASP A 336 -16.70 10.25 -2.25
C ASP A 336 -16.45 11.67 -1.73
N VAL A 337 -17.16 12.66 -2.28
CA VAL A 337 -17.10 14.06 -1.82
C VAL A 337 -17.79 14.24 -0.45
N SER A 338 -18.85 13.48 -0.15
CA SER A 338 -19.49 13.41 1.18
C SER A 338 -18.55 12.80 2.23
N LEU A 339 -17.99 11.63 1.90
CA LEU A 339 -16.99 10.90 2.69
C LEU A 339 -15.78 11.77 3.02
N ILE A 340 -15.11 12.33 2.02
CA ILE A 340 -13.86 13.06 2.23
C ILE A 340 -14.06 14.37 3.00
N ARG A 341 -15.25 15.00 2.84
CA ARG A 341 -15.68 16.13 3.66
C ARG A 341 -15.87 15.74 5.12
N LYS A 342 -16.57 14.63 5.42
CA LYS A 342 -16.75 14.17 6.81
C LYS A 342 -15.44 13.66 7.43
N ILE A 343 -14.52 13.10 6.64
CA ILE A 343 -13.16 12.75 7.09
C ILE A 343 -12.35 14.02 7.41
N SER A 344 -12.38 15.07 6.57
CA SER A 344 -11.74 16.35 6.91
C SER A 344 -12.33 16.93 8.21
N GLN A 345 -13.62 16.68 8.44
CA GLN A 345 -14.36 16.82 9.70
C GLN A 345 -13.56 16.35 10.93
N VAL A 346 -13.34 15.04 10.98
CA VAL A 346 -12.62 14.32 12.05
C VAL A 346 -11.14 14.73 12.10
N ALA A 347 -10.50 14.85 10.94
CA ALA A 347 -9.07 15.17 10.81
C ALA A 347 -8.73 16.57 11.35
N ALA A 348 -9.56 17.58 11.07
CA ALA A 348 -9.37 18.95 11.57
C ALA A 348 -9.65 19.10 13.06
N ALA A 349 -10.50 18.23 13.62
CA ALA A 349 -10.80 18.18 15.05
C ALA A 349 -9.66 17.54 15.86
N ALA A 350 -9.13 16.41 15.39
CA ALA A 350 -8.04 15.69 16.05
C ALA A 350 -6.63 16.24 15.73
N HIS A 351 -6.54 17.19 14.80
CA HIS A 351 -5.30 17.68 14.17
C HIS A 351 -4.49 16.53 13.56
N THR A 352 -5.05 15.82 12.58
CA THR A 352 -4.46 14.61 12.01
C THR A 352 -4.57 14.60 10.48
N PRO A 353 -3.53 15.06 9.75
CA PRO A 353 -3.56 15.06 8.28
C PRO A 353 -3.84 13.66 7.73
N PHE A 354 -4.85 13.58 6.86
CA PHE A 354 -5.34 12.40 6.18
C PHE A 354 -4.74 12.30 4.77
N LEU A 355 -4.27 11.12 4.42
CA LEU A 355 -3.61 10.76 3.17
C LEU A 355 -4.45 9.70 2.45
N ALA A 356 -4.79 9.90 1.18
CA ALA A 356 -5.50 8.91 0.35
C ALA A 356 -5.13 9.05 -1.13
N ALA A 357 -5.49 8.08 -1.97
CA ALA A 357 -5.28 8.20 -3.41
C ALA A 357 -6.36 9.05 -4.08
N ALA A 358 -6.00 9.81 -5.10
CA ALA A 358 -6.97 10.22 -6.10
C ALA A 358 -7.36 9.01 -6.99
N ASN A 359 -8.57 9.00 -7.52
CA ASN A 359 -8.97 8.09 -8.60
C ASN A 359 -8.83 8.79 -9.96
N PRO A 360 -8.45 8.09 -11.06
CA PRO A 360 -8.47 8.66 -12.41
C PRO A 360 -9.78 9.38 -12.78
N ASN A 361 -10.93 8.86 -12.31
CA ASN A 361 -12.25 9.44 -12.62
C ASN A 361 -12.47 10.86 -12.04
N LEU A 362 -11.63 11.32 -11.10
CA LEU A 362 -11.65 12.69 -10.59
C LEU A 362 -11.13 13.71 -11.63
N PHE A 363 -10.42 13.23 -12.65
CA PHE A 363 -9.89 14.00 -13.78
C PHE A 363 -10.61 13.70 -15.10
N ASP A 364 -11.81 13.09 -15.04
CA ASP A 364 -12.54 12.56 -16.21
C ASP A 364 -11.74 11.54 -17.06
N LEU A 365 -10.82 10.81 -16.42
CA LEU A 365 -10.01 9.75 -17.04
C LEU A 365 -10.45 8.35 -16.57
N ASN A 366 -10.19 7.33 -17.40
CA ASN A 366 -10.31 5.92 -17.03
C ASN A 366 -9.01 5.40 -16.38
N SER A 367 -7.85 5.90 -16.81
CA SER A 367 -6.52 5.50 -16.32
C SER A 367 -5.54 6.68 -16.28
N TYR A 368 -4.55 6.67 -15.39
CA TYR A 368 -3.50 7.71 -15.40
C TYR A 368 -2.60 7.66 -16.65
N ASN A 369 -2.63 6.58 -17.44
CA ASN A 369 -2.06 6.57 -18.80
C ASN A 369 -2.59 7.73 -19.67
N GLU A 370 -3.87 8.09 -19.50
CA GLU A 370 -4.54 9.15 -20.27
C GLU A 370 -4.23 10.56 -19.76
N LEU A 371 -3.48 10.72 -18.66
CA LEU A 371 -3.17 12.02 -18.02
C LEU A 371 -2.43 13.01 -18.94
N HIS A 372 -1.78 12.51 -19.98
CA HIS A 372 -1.14 13.35 -21.00
C HIS A 372 -2.15 14.02 -21.96
N VAL A 373 -3.35 13.47 -22.14
CA VAL A 373 -4.34 13.87 -23.17
C VAL A 373 -5.00 15.24 -22.90
N PRO A 374 -5.50 15.58 -21.69
CA PRO A 374 -6.17 16.86 -21.49
C PRO A 374 -5.16 18.01 -21.47
N ARG A 375 -5.14 18.86 -22.51
CA ARG A 375 -4.14 19.94 -22.68
C ARG A 375 -4.00 20.90 -21.49
N ASP A 376 -5.04 20.99 -20.67
CA ASP A 376 -5.19 21.88 -19.52
C ASP A 376 -6.08 21.16 -18.49
N LEU A 377 -5.51 20.74 -17.35
CA LEU A 377 -6.24 20.01 -16.31
C LEU A 377 -7.21 20.92 -15.54
N LYS A 378 -6.94 22.23 -15.47
CA LYS A 378 -7.74 23.18 -14.67
C LYS A 378 -9.17 23.28 -15.18
N LYS A 379 -9.35 23.25 -16.51
CA LYS A 379 -10.67 23.28 -17.17
C LYS A 379 -11.56 22.09 -16.84
N ILE A 380 -10.99 20.94 -16.47
CA ILE A 380 -11.78 19.77 -16.04
C ILE A 380 -12.51 20.12 -14.74
N PHE A 381 -11.79 20.71 -13.78
CA PHE A 381 -12.34 21.20 -12.52
C PHE A 381 -13.23 22.45 -12.64
N GLU A 382 -13.37 23.03 -13.83
CA GLU A 382 -14.36 24.08 -14.12
C GLU A 382 -15.74 23.49 -14.53
N ASN A 383 -15.83 22.17 -14.74
CA ASN A 383 -17.08 21.46 -15.04
C ASN A 383 -18.08 21.48 -13.86
N SER A 384 -19.38 21.58 -14.16
CA SER A 384 -20.46 21.63 -13.17
C SER A 384 -20.58 20.37 -12.32
N GLU A 385 -20.19 19.20 -12.84
CA GLU A 385 -20.12 17.95 -12.08
C GLU A 385 -19.20 18.07 -10.85
N LEU A 386 -18.11 18.84 -10.96
CA LEU A 386 -17.12 19.04 -9.90
C LEU A 386 -17.46 20.21 -8.96
N THR A 387 -18.67 20.79 -9.06
CA THR A 387 -19.15 21.85 -8.14
C THR A 387 -19.07 21.42 -6.67
N ALA A 388 -19.42 20.18 -6.35
CA ALA A 388 -19.36 19.65 -4.99
C ALA A 388 -17.92 19.50 -4.47
N TRP A 389 -16.99 19.12 -5.35
CA TRP A 389 -15.55 19.01 -5.08
C TRP A 389 -14.91 20.38 -4.87
N ASN A 390 -15.18 21.34 -5.74
CA ASN A 390 -14.73 22.74 -5.56
C ASN A 390 -15.27 23.34 -4.26
N SER A 391 -16.54 23.09 -3.95
CA SER A 391 -17.16 23.50 -2.68
C SER A 391 -16.53 22.84 -1.44
N PHE A 392 -15.86 21.69 -1.60
CA PHE A 392 -15.04 21.07 -0.56
C PHE A 392 -13.64 21.72 -0.48
N ARG A 393 -12.96 21.97 -1.61
CA ARG A 393 -11.66 22.67 -1.64
C ARG A 393 -11.69 24.07 -1.01
N ASP A 394 -12.85 24.75 -1.03
CA ASP A 394 -13.02 26.07 -0.42
C ASP A 394 -13.28 26.05 1.11
N MET A 395 -13.51 24.85 1.69
CA MET A 395 -13.65 24.65 3.14
C MET A 395 -12.29 24.72 3.84
N GLU A 396 -12.27 25.34 5.02
CA GLU A 396 -11.05 25.45 5.84
C GLU A 396 -10.48 24.08 6.23
N ASP A 397 -11.36 23.13 6.58
CA ASP A 397 -10.96 21.81 7.08
C ASP A 397 -10.31 20.93 6.00
N SER A 398 -10.50 21.24 4.71
CA SER A 398 -9.92 20.49 3.59
C SER A 398 -8.38 20.49 3.56
N ARG A 399 -7.72 21.42 4.27
CA ARG A 399 -6.25 21.43 4.43
C ARG A 399 -5.67 20.23 5.15
N TYR A 400 -6.51 19.47 5.86
CA TYR A 400 -6.10 18.21 6.48
C TYR A 400 -6.21 17.03 5.51
N VAL A 401 -6.78 17.18 4.31
CA VAL A 401 -6.88 16.10 3.30
C VAL A 401 -5.88 16.30 2.19
N ASN A 402 -5.18 15.23 1.83
CA ASN A 402 -4.08 15.22 0.86
C ASN A 402 -4.29 14.02 -0.08
N LEU A 403 -4.42 14.27 -1.38
CA LEU A 403 -4.66 13.23 -2.38
C LEU A 403 -3.44 12.99 -3.27
N PHE A 404 -3.05 11.73 -3.37
CA PHE A 404 -1.83 11.29 -4.04
C PHE A 404 -2.12 10.63 -5.39
N LEU A 405 -1.24 10.83 -6.37
CA LEU A 405 -1.27 10.17 -7.68
C LEU A 405 0.14 10.04 -8.29
N PRO A 406 0.33 9.20 -9.33
CA PRO A 406 -0.54 8.12 -9.78
C PRO A 406 -0.30 6.86 -8.92
N ARG A 407 -0.83 5.70 -9.29
CA ARG A 407 -0.51 4.45 -8.57
C ARG A 407 0.96 4.03 -8.78
N VAL A 408 1.46 3.20 -7.86
CA VAL A 408 2.87 2.77 -7.79
C VAL A 408 2.94 1.25 -7.86
N LEU A 409 3.90 0.71 -8.62
CA LEU A 409 4.10 -0.72 -8.78
C LEU A 409 4.58 -1.32 -7.45
N VAL A 410 3.83 -2.25 -6.84
CA VAL A 410 4.20 -2.85 -5.53
C VAL A 410 4.92 -4.20 -5.64
N ARG A 411 4.96 -4.79 -6.83
CA ARG A 411 5.57 -6.09 -7.11
C ARG A 411 6.15 -6.12 -8.53
N LEU A 412 7.30 -6.76 -8.74
CA LEU A 412 7.77 -7.13 -10.08
C LEU A 412 6.96 -8.32 -10.62
N PRO A 413 6.61 -8.35 -11.91
CA PRO A 413 6.04 -9.54 -12.54
C PRO A 413 6.92 -10.78 -12.33
N TYR A 414 6.30 -11.93 -12.09
CA TYR A 414 7.00 -13.20 -11.90
C TYR A 414 7.55 -13.73 -13.22
N GLY A 415 8.73 -14.35 -13.18
CA GLY A 415 9.42 -14.83 -14.37
C GLY A 415 10.88 -15.18 -14.11
N GLU A 416 11.49 -15.93 -15.03
CA GLU A 416 12.87 -16.43 -14.92
C GLU A 416 13.90 -15.28 -14.83
N ASP A 417 13.72 -14.23 -15.64
CA ASP A 417 14.55 -13.02 -15.67
C ASP A 417 14.29 -12.05 -14.47
N THR A 418 13.27 -12.28 -13.63
CA THR A 418 12.79 -11.29 -12.64
C THR A 418 12.64 -11.84 -11.21
N ILE A 419 11.54 -12.51 -10.92
CA ILE A 419 11.27 -13.20 -9.65
C ILE A 419 10.89 -14.64 -10.02
N PRO A 420 11.87 -15.58 -10.01
CA PRO A 420 11.63 -16.96 -10.42
C PRO A 420 10.80 -17.69 -9.36
N VAL A 421 9.81 -18.46 -9.83
CA VAL A 421 8.91 -19.24 -8.98
C VAL A 421 9.54 -20.58 -8.60
N LYS A 422 9.45 -20.97 -7.32
CA LYS A 422 10.03 -22.21 -6.82
C LYS A 422 9.12 -23.40 -7.08
N GLY A 423 9.43 -24.20 -8.09
CA GLY A 423 8.87 -25.55 -8.25
C GLY A 423 8.09 -25.81 -9.53
N PHE A 424 7.90 -24.80 -10.40
CA PHE A 424 7.46 -24.92 -11.80
C PHE A 424 7.86 -23.63 -12.55
N ASN A 425 7.99 -23.65 -13.88
CA ASN A 425 8.44 -22.48 -14.65
C ASN A 425 7.27 -21.52 -14.96
N TYR A 426 6.97 -20.61 -14.02
CA TYR A 426 5.99 -19.55 -14.23
C TYR A 426 6.63 -18.29 -14.82
N ASN A 427 6.06 -17.78 -15.91
CA ASN A 427 6.32 -16.44 -16.44
C ASN A 427 4.96 -15.73 -16.62
N GLU A 428 4.72 -14.70 -15.82
CA GLU A 428 3.46 -13.94 -15.77
C GLU A 428 3.25 -13.17 -17.09
N ALA A 429 2.06 -13.29 -17.71
CA ALA A 429 1.84 -12.86 -19.09
C ALA A 429 1.69 -11.34 -19.30
N VAL A 430 2.68 -10.55 -18.86
CA VAL A 430 2.79 -9.10 -19.08
C VAL A 430 3.52 -8.77 -20.39
N ASP A 431 3.00 -7.82 -21.16
CA ASP A 431 3.61 -7.33 -22.41
C ASP A 431 4.34 -5.98 -22.25
N GLY A 432 4.32 -5.41 -21.03
CA GLY A 432 4.84 -4.08 -20.72
C GLY A 432 3.97 -2.90 -21.22
N MET A 433 2.98 -3.14 -22.07
CA MET A 433 2.08 -2.13 -22.62
C MET A 433 0.78 -2.02 -21.82
N ASP A 434 0.14 -3.14 -21.53
CA ASP A 434 -1.04 -3.19 -20.68
C ASP A 434 -0.67 -2.83 -19.23
N ASN A 435 -1.37 -1.87 -18.62
CA ASN A 435 -1.19 -1.55 -17.21
C ASN A 435 -2.04 -2.46 -16.32
N SER A 436 -3.15 -3.03 -16.79
CA SER A 436 -4.11 -3.76 -15.95
C SER A 436 -3.54 -5.01 -15.31
N LYS A 437 -2.54 -5.63 -15.94
CA LYS A 437 -1.86 -6.84 -15.44
C LYS A 437 -0.82 -6.60 -14.34
N PHE A 438 -0.42 -5.36 -14.11
CA PHE A 438 0.58 -5.01 -13.10
C PHE A 438 -0.10 -4.74 -11.75
N CYS A 439 0.47 -5.25 -10.65
CA CYS A 439 -0.06 -5.01 -9.31
C CYS A 439 0.26 -3.57 -8.84
N TRP A 440 -0.72 -2.66 -8.96
CA TRP A 440 -0.60 -1.24 -8.64
C TRP A 440 -1.16 -0.90 -7.25
N GLY A 441 -0.29 -0.44 -6.35
CA GLY A 441 -0.64 0.01 -5.01
C GLY A 441 -0.82 1.52 -4.84
N ASN A 442 -1.38 1.87 -3.69
CA ASN A 442 -1.75 3.23 -3.33
C ASN A 442 -0.51 4.10 -3.01
N PRO A 443 -0.32 5.25 -3.70
CA PRO A 443 0.84 6.13 -3.50
C PRO A 443 0.90 6.79 -2.10
N ALA A 444 -0.22 6.81 -1.36
CA ALA A 444 -0.23 7.30 0.03
C ALA A 444 0.71 6.48 0.93
N TYR A 445 0.90 5.18 0.67
CA TYR A 445 1.87 4.35 1.42
C TYR A 445 3.31 4.83 1.21
N ALA A 446 3.68 5.25 -0.01
CA ALA A 446 5.01 5.81 -0.28
C ALA A 446 5.24 7.13 0.48
N MET A 447 4.24 8.03 0.52
CA MET A 447 4.35 9.25 1.34
C MET A 447 4.38 8.94 2.84
N ALA A 448 3.56 8.00 3.32
CA ALA A 448 3.59 7.57 4.72
C ALA A 448 4.96 7.02 5.13
N LEU A 449 5.65 6.29 4.24
CA LEU A 449 7.04 5.88 4.49
C LEU A 449 8.00 7.08 4.58
N ARG A 450 7.88 8.10 3.72
CA ARG A 450 8.71 9.32 3.85
C ARG A 450 8.42 10.09 5.15
N ILE A 451 7.16 10.19 5.56
CA ILE A 451 6.75 10.81 6.83
C ILE A 451 7.35 10.06 8.05
N THR A 452 7.27 8.73 8.08
CA THR A 452 7.85 7.91 9.15
C THR A 452 9.39 7.95 9.17
N THR A 453 10.02 7.91 8.00
CA THR A 453 11.49 8.05 7.84
C THR A 453 11.97 9.42 8.34
N ALA A 454 11.28 10.50 7.97
CA ALA A 454 11.59 11.84 8.44
C ALA A 454 11.44 11.96 9.97
N PHE A 455 10.37 11.38 10.54
CA PHE A 455 10.21 11.36 11.99
C PHE A 455 11.35 10.59 12.69
N ALA A 456 11.76 9.42 12.17
CA ALA A 456 12.86 8.65 12.75
C ALA A 456 14.20 9.41 12.71
N GLN A 457 14.52 10.09 11.59
CA GLN A 457 15.77 10.82 11.39
C GLN A 457 15.85 12.17 12.14
N TYR A 458 14.73 12.89 12.28
CA TYR A 458 14.71 14.30 12.73
C TYR A 458 13.78 14.57 13.93
N GLY A 459 12.94 13.63 14.35
CA GLY A 459 11.88 13.84 15.36
C GLY A 459 10.68 14.66 14.85
N TRP A 460 10.71 15.06 13.58
CA TRP A 460 9.77 15.96 12.91
C TRP A 460 9.65 15.61 11.42
N THR A 461 8.53 16.00 10.81
CA THR A 461 8.11 15.53 9.47
C THR A 461 8.22 16.62 8.40
N ALA A 462 9.17 17.55 8.57
CA ALA A 462 9.41 18.64 7.62
C ALA A 462 10.08 18.16 6.32
N ALA A 463 10.93 17.14 6.39
CA ALA A 463 11.73 16.62 5.29
C ALA A 463 11.04 15.45 4.57
N ILE A 464 10.00 15.76 3.79
CA ILE A 464 9.17 14.77 3.06
C ILE A 464 8.95 15.12 1.58
N ARG A 465 9.68 16.10 1.02
CA ARG A 465 9.49 16.58 -0.37
C ARG A 465 10.79 17.06 -1.03
N GLY A 466 10.86 16.97 -2.35
CA GLY A 466 12.06 17.26 -3.14
C GLY A 466 13.13 16.16 -3.02
N ILE A 467 14.13 16.17 -3.91
CA ILE A 467 15.19 15.15 -3.94
C ILE A 467 16.02 15.19 -2.65
N GLU A 468 16.61 16.34 -2.35
CA GLU A 468 17.43 16.55 -1.14
C GLU A 468 16.54 16.61 0.11
N GLY A 469 15.34 17.21 0.01
CA GLY A 469 14.41 17.46 1.12
C GLY A 469 13.61 16.25 1.63
N GLY A 470 14.08 15.02 1.38
CA GLY A 470 13.49 13.78 1.91
C GLY A 470 12.25 13.26 1.17
N GLY A 471 11.89 13.84 0.03
CA GLY A 471 10.79 13.39 -0.83
C GLY A 471 11.15 12.28 -1.82
N LEU A 472 12.42 11.87 -1.87
CA LEU A 472 12.92 10.79 -2.70
C LEU A 472 12.45 9.43 -2.18
N VAL A 473 11.75 8.67 -3.03
CA VAL A 473 11.39 7.26 -2.86
C VAL A 473 12.34 6.42 -3.71
N GLU A 474 12.90 5.36 -3.12
CA GLU A 474 13.98 4.55 -3.71
C GLU A 474 13.61 3.06 -3.69
N ASN A 475 14.32 2.24 -4.48
CA ASN A 475 14.12 0.80 -4.60
C ASN A 475 12.70 0.43 -5.10
N LEU A 476 12.13 1.22 -6.02
CA LEU A 476 10.84 0.86 -6.65
C LEU A 476 11.05 -0.28 -7.66
N PRO A 477 10.07 -1.20 -7.81
CA PRO A 477 10.09 -2.26 -8.82
C PRO A 477 10.39 -1.77 -10.24
N ALA A 478 11.58 -2.09 -10.74
CA ALA A 478 12.07 -1.70 -12.06
C ALA A 478 11.97 -2.87 -13.07
N TYR A 479 10.79 -3.05 -13.69
CA TYR A 479 10.56 -4.11 -14.68
C TYR A 479 11.03 -3.69 -16.09
N THR A 480 11.91 -4.47 -16.73
CA THR A 480 12.39 -4.23 -18.10
C THR A 480 11.81 -5.23 -19.10
N PHE A 481 11.34 -4.75 -20.24
CA PHE A 481 10.75 -5.58 -21.30
C PHE A 481 11.29 -5.22 -22.69
N LYS A 482 11.19 -6.15 -23.64
CA LYS A 482 11.56 -5.94 -25.05
C LYS A 482 10.39 -5.33 -25.80
N THR A 483 10.59 -4.15 -26.38
CA THR A 483 9.58 -3.47 -27.20
C THR A 483 9.43 -4.13 -28.57
N SER A 484 8.33 -3.83 -29.28
CA SER A 484 8.09 -4.31 -30.65
C SER A 484 9.14 -3.88 -31.69
N TYR A 485 10.01 -2.92 -31.35
CA TYR A 485 11.12 -2.46 -32.18
C TYR A 485 12.46 -3.15 -31.86
N GLY A 486 12.50 -3.99 -30.82
CA GLY A 486 13.68 -4.73 -30.37
C GLY A 486 14.44 -4.07 -29.21
N ASP A 487 14.22 -2.77 -28.96
CA ASP A 487 14.82 -2.04 -27.84
C ASP A 487 14.30 -2.54 -26.48
N ILE A 488 15.17 -2.59 -25.48
CA ILE A 488 14.80 -2.87 -24.09
C ILE A 488 14.32 -1.57 -23.44
N ALA A 489 13.09 -1.57 -22.92
CA ALA A 489 12.48 -0.46 -22.21
C ALA A 489 12.25 -0.78 -20.73
N LEU A 490 12.47 0.20 -19.86
CA LEU A 490 12.07 0.17 -18.46
C LEU A 490 10.58 0.58 -18.37
N LYS A 491 9.73 -0.27 -17.80
CA LYS A 491 8.37 0.09 -17.38
C LYS A 491 8.47 1.14 -16.28
N CYS A 492 7.67 2.20 -16.39
CA CYS A 492 7.58 3.23 -15.36
C CYS A 492 7.06 2.61 -14.04
N PRO A 493 7.77 2.72 -12.90
CA PRO A 493 7.32 2.22 -11.60
C PRO A 493 6.12 2.99 -11.03
N THR A 494 5.79 4.14 -11.60
CA THR A 494 4.50 4.84 -11.43
C THR A 494 3.65 4.62 -12.69
N GLU A 495 2.31 4.52 -12.58
CA GLU A 495 1.42 4.21 -13.72
C GLU A 495 1.70 5.06 -14.98
N VAL A 496 2.08 6.33 -14.78
CA VAL A 496 2.47 7.28 -15.82
C VAL A 496 3.69 8.10 -15.37
N MET A 497 4.49 8.56 -16.34
CA MET A 497 5.58 9.52 -16.13
C MET A 497 5.01 10.95 -16.16
N ILE A 498 5.10 11.66 -15.03
CA ILE A 498 4.64 13.05 -14.88
C ILE A 498 5.80 14.00 -15.19
N THR A 499 5.56 15.04 -16.00
CA THR A 499 6.54 16.09 -16.31
C THR A 499 6.36 17.30 -15.38
N ASP A 500 7.40 18.10 -15.20
CA ASP A 500 7.45 19.25 -14.27
C ASP A 500 6.25 20.21 -14.44
N ARG A 501 5.83 20.48 -15.68
CA ARG A 501 4.63 21.29 -15.95
C ARG A 501 3.35 20.62 -15.43
N ARG A 502 3.21 19.29 -15.56
CA ARG A 502 2.06 18.54 -15.05
C ARG A 502 2.10 18.40 -13.53
N GLU A 503 3.28 18.25 -12.94
CA GLU A 503 3.51 18.34 -11.49
C GLU A 503 2.94 19.67 -10.96
N LYS A 504 3.33 20.80 -11.56
CA LYS A 504 2.84 22.13 -11.19
C LYS A 504 1.32 22.28 -11.40
N GLU A 505 0.78 21.82 -12.53
CA GLU A 505 -0.68 21.83 -12.79
C GLU A 505 -1.46 21.01 -11.74
N LEU A 506 -0.94 19.88 -11.28
CA LEU A 506 -1.55 19.03 -10.25
C LEU A 506 -1.42 19.64 -8.84
N SER A 507 -0.25 20.19 -8.53
CA SER A 507 0.05 20.93 -7.29
C SER A 507 -0.92 22.10 -7.10
N ASP A 508 -1.11 22.94 -8.11
CA ASP A 508 -2.04 24.08 -8.07
C ASP A 508 -3.52 23.62 -7.96
N LEU A 509 -3.81 22.39 -8.40
CA LEU A 509 -5.11 21.72 -8.25
C LEU A 509 -5.29 21.00 -6.89
N GLY A 510 -4.30 21.05 -6.00
CA GLY A 510 -4.39 20.50 -4.64
C GLY A 510 -4.12 19.00 -4.55
N PHE A 511 -3.27 18.48 -5.44
CA PHE A 511 -2.84 17.08 -5.47
C PHE A 511 -1.33 16.97 -5.26
N ILE A 512 -0.89 15.80 -4.75
CA ILE A 512 0.53 15.49 -4.58
C ILE A 512 0.93 14.39 -5.58
N SER A 513 1.75 14.75 -6.56
CA SER A 513 2.25 13.84 -7.59
C SER A 513 3.57 13.17 -7.22
N LEU A 514 3.66 11.85 -7.38
CA LEU A 514 4.90 11.10 -7.36
C LEU A 514 5.50 11.05 -8.77
N CYS A 515 6.59 11.80 -9.00
CA CYS A 515 7.25 11.88 -10.30
C CYS A 515 8.38 10.87 -10.41
N HIS A 516 8.28 9.92 -11.35
CA HIS A 516 9.35 8.96 -11.66
C HIS A 516 10.61 9.67 -12.19
N ASN A 517 11.78 9.32 -11.63
CA ASN A 517 13.07 9.75 -12.16
C ASN A 517 13.48 8.83 -13.33
N LYS A 518 13.22 9.32 -14.55
CA LYS A 518 13.35 8.58 -15.81
C LYS A 518 14.65 7.78 -15.92
N GLY A 519 14.53 6.47 -16.11
CA GLY A 519 15.66 5.54 -16.27
C GLY A 519 16.27 5.02 -14.96
N THR A 520 15.67 5.32 -13.80
CA THR A 520 16.09 4.80 -12.49
C THR A 520 14.96 4.05 -11.76
N ASP A 521 15.28 3.44 -10.64
CA ASP A 521 14.37 2.80 -9.67
C ASP A 521 13.69 3.80 -8.70
N LYS A 522 13.80 5.11 -8.97
CA LYS A 522 13.49 6.17 -7.99
C LYS A 522 12.37 7.09 -8.44
N ALA A 523 11.63 7.65 -7.50
CA ALA A 523 10.62 8.67 -7.77
C ALA A 523 10.63 9.74 -6.67
N VAL A 524 10.05 10.90 -6.92
CA VAL A 524 10.15 12.08 -6.05
C VAL A 524 8.77 12.74 -5.88
N PHE A 525 8.39 13.02 -4.64
CA PHE A 525 7.32 13.98 -4.34
C PHE A 525 7.90 15.40 -4.37
N PHE A 526 7.66 16.17 -5.44
CA PHE A 526 8.20 17.54 -5.54
C PHE A 526 7.36 18.54 -4.75
N SER A 527 6.04 18.55 -4.95
CA SER A 527 5.06 19.30 -4.16
C SER A 527 4.58 18.55 -2.91
N ALA A 528 3.87 19.27 -2.04
CA ALA A 528 3.20 18.71 -0.85
C ALA A 528 1.91 19.50 -0.52
N GLN A 529 1.10 19.80 -1.54
CA GLN A 529 -0.14 20.56 -1.38
C GLN A 529 -1.29 19.68 -0.85
N SER A 530 -2.05 20.21 0.09
CA SER A 530 -3.34 19.65 0.48
C SER A 530 -4.41 19.96 -0.59
N THR A 531 -5.57 19.34 -0.46
CA THR A 531 -6.72 19.62 -1.34
C THR A 531 -7.29 21.04 -1.19
N GLN A 532 -6.95 21.78 -0.13
CA GLN A 532 -7.47 23.14 0.06
C GLN A 532 -7.08 24.04 -1.12
N ARG A 533 -8.04 24.82 -1.60
CA ARG A 533 -7.73 26.00 -2.41
C ARG A 533 -7.32 27.13 -1.44
N PRO A 534 -6.05 27.59 -1.45
CA PRO A 534 -5.68 28.76 -0.68
C PRO A 534 -6.44 29.98 -1.22
N LYS A 535 -6.81 30.90 -0.31
CA LYS A 535 -7.55 32.11 -0.67
C LYS A 535 -6.57 33.24 -0.92
N GLU A 536 -6.81 33.97 -2.00
CA GLU A 536 -6.14 35.24 -2.28
C GLU A 536 -6.79 36.34 -1.43
N TYR A 537 -5.96 37.23 -0.90
CA TYR A 537 -6.33 38.38 -0.07
C TYR A 537 -5.72 39.67 -0.66
N ASP A 538 -6.24 40.80 -0.22
CA ASP A 538 -5.75 42.15 -0.52
C ASP A 538 -4.34 42.43 0.06
N MET A 539 -3.92 41.66 1.06
CA MET A 539 -2.59 41.74 1.66
C MET A 539 -1.74 40.52 1.31
N ASP A 540 -0.57 40.75 0.72
CA ASP A 540 0.39 39.69 0.35
C ASP A 540 0.74 38.75 1.51
N SER A 541 0.83 39.29 2.74
CA SER A 541 1.10 38.51 3.95
C SER A 541 -0.04 37.57 4.33
N ALA A 542 -1.30 37.97 4.10
CA ALA A 542 -2.46 37.11 4.32
C ALA A 542 -2.56 36.01 3.25
N THR A 543 -2.30 36.36 1.98
CA THR A 543 -2.18 35.39 0.87
C THR A 543 -1.06 34.37 1.12
N ALA A 544 0.12 34.83 1.57
CA ALA A 544 1.23 33.95 1.94
C ALA A 544 0.88 33.02 3.11
N ASN A 545 0.24 33.53 4.17
CA ASN A 545 -0.22 32.71 5.30
C ASN A 545 -1.25 31.65 4.87
N ALA A 546 -2.19 32.00 3.99
CA ALA A 546 -3.15 31.06 3.43
C ALA A 546 -2.44 29.97 2.60
N ALA A 547 -1.49 30.35 1.75
CA ALA A 547 -0.70 29.43 0.93
C ALA A 547 0.26 28.54 1.75
N LEU A 548 0.70 28.97 2.94
CA LEU A 548 1.43 28.12 3.90
C LEU A 548 0.48 27.12 4.57
N SER A 549 -0.72 27.53 4.97
CA SER A 549 -1.71 26.68 5.64
C SER A 549 -2.23 25.53 4.76
N ALA A 550 -2.10 25.65 3.43
CA ALA A 550 -2.52 24.63 2.47
C ALA A 550 -1.46 23.53 2.21
N ARG A 551 -0.32 23.50 2.91
CA ARG A 551 0.79 22.54 2.66
C ARG A 551 0.95 21.49 3.76
N LEU A 552 1.07 20.23 3.36
CA LEU A 552 1.18 19.06 4.25
C LEU A 552 2.40 19.12 5.19
N THR A 553 3.56 19.55 4.69
CA THR A 553 4.81 19.70 5.46
C THR A 553 4.62 20.59 6.69
N TYR A 554 3.95 21.73 6.52
CA TYR A 554 3.68 22.65 7.62
C TYR A 554 2.49 22.17 8.48
N MET A 555 1.44 21.61 7.87
CA MET A 555 0.28 21.09 8.60
C MET A 555 0.59 19.92 9.54
N LEU A 556 1.50 19.00 9.18
CA LEU A 556 1.97 17.94 10.08
C LEU A 556 2.72 18.51 11.30
N ASN A 557 3.60 19.50 11.08
CA ASN A 557 4.33 20.15 12.17
C ASN A 557 3.38 20.91 13.10
N VAL A 558 2.46 21.73 12.56
CA VAL A 558 1.43 22.46 13.32
C VAL A 558 0.56 21.48 14.13
N SER A 559 0.18 20.35 13.53
CA SER A 559 -0.58 19.29 14.21
C SER A 559 0.18 18.71 15.40
N ARG A 560 1.46 18.36 15.23
CA ARG A 560 2.31 17.84 16.31
C ARG A 560 2.53 18.88 17.42
N PHE A 561 2.65 20.18 17.10
CA PHE A 561 2.64 21.25 18.11
C PHE A 561 1.30 21.34 18.87
N ALA A 562 0.15 21.19 18.19
CA ALA A 562 -1.16 21.15 18.83
C ALA A 562 -1.30 19.93 19.78
N HIS A 563 -0.79 18.76 19.39
CA HIS A 563 -0.76 17.56 20.24
C HIS A 563 0.08 17.78 21.51
N TYR A 564 1.30 18.31 21.37
CA TYR A 564 2.15 18.65 22.51
C TYR A 564 1.48 19.67 23.44
N ILE A 565 1.02 20.80 22.91
CA ILE A 565 0.39 21.87 23.72
C ILE A 565 -0.87 21.37 24.42
N LYS A 566 -1.70 20.56 23.76
CA LYS A 566 -2.89 19.92 24.37
C LYS A 566 -2.51 19.11 25.61
N MET A 567 -1.45 18.31 25.53
CA MET A 567 -1.04 17.44 26.63
C MET A 567 -0.33 18.22 27.75
N LEU A 568 0.60 19.10 27.40
CA LEU A 568 1.30 19.97 28.36
C LEU A 568 0.34 20.85 29.14
N MET A 569 -0.63 21.48 28.48
CA MET A 569 -1.61 22.32 29.16
C MET A 569 -2.67 21.51 29.91
N ARG A 570 -3.06 20.31 29.44
CA ARG A 570 -3.94 19.37 30.18
C ARG A 570 -3.28 18.98 31.51
N ASP A 571 -2.00 18.62 31.50
CA ASP A 571 -1.23 18.24 32.68
C ASP A 571 -1.04 19.43 33.66
N LYS A 572 -1.24 20.69 33.22
CA LYS A 572 -1.21 21.90 34.06
C LYS A 572 -2.57 22.35 34.62
N ILE A 573 -3.70 21.76 34.22
CA ILE A 573 -5.04 22.20 34.68
C ILE A 573 -5.18 22.00 36.19
N GLY A 574 -5.45 23.10 36.91
CA GLY A 574 -5.61 23.11 38.37
C GLY A 574 -4.37 23.53 39.15
N SER A 575 -3.25 23.83 38.48
CA SER A 575 -2.11 24.53 39.08
C SER A 575 -2.41 26.03 39.30
N PHE A 576 -1.73 26.65 40.27
CA PHE A 576 -1.83 28.08 40.56
C PHE A 576 -0.96 28.91 39.58
N ALA A 577 -1.28 28.86 38.29
CA ALA A 577 -0.59 29.62 37.25
C ALA A 577 -1.42 30.84 36.81
N SER A 578 -0.79 32.02 36.74
CA SER A 578 -1.38 33.21 36.13
C SER A 578 -1.30 33.18 34.59
N LYS A 579 -1.96 34.15 33.93
CA LYS A 579 -1.81 34.42 32.49
C LYS A 579 -0.34 34.44 32.07
N ASP A 580 0.48 35.17 32.81
CA ASP A 580 1.86 35.46 32.44
C ASP A 580 2.79 34.27 32.75
N ASP A 581 2.47 33.47 33.78
CA ASP A 581 3.15 32.19 34.03
C ASP A 581 2.89 31.18 32.92
N VAL A 582 1.63 31.07 32.45
CA VAL A 582 1.26 30.20 31.32
C VAL A 582 1.94 30.67 30.03
N GLN A 583 1.98 31.99 29.80
CA GLN A 583 2.67 32.57 28.65
C GLN A 583 4.17 32.29 28.69
N LEU A 584 4.83 32.53 29.82
CA LEU A 584 6.26 32.28 30.00
C LEU A 584 6.59 30.79 29.84
N TYR A 585 5.80 29.90 30.44
CA TYR A 585 5.96 28.45 30.33
C TYR A 585 5.86 27.97 28.87
N LEU A 586 4.84 28.41 28.13
CA LEU A 586 4.63 28.00 26.74
C LEU A 586 5.70 28.57 25.79
N ASN A 587 6.13 29.83 25.96
CA ASN A 587 7.22 30.40 25.15
C ASN A 587 8.57 29.74 25.46
N ASN A 588 8.89 29.50 26.73
CA ASN A 588 10.11 28.78 27.13
C ASN A 588 10.12 27.34 26.63
N TRP A 589 8.96 26.67 26.55
CA TRP A 589 8.85 25.35 25.97
C TRP A 589 9.07 25.37 24.44
N ILE A 590 8.37 26.23 23.70
CA ILE A 590 8.43 26.21 22.23
C ILE A 590 9.78 26.70 21.67
N ALA A 591 10.49 27.55 22.42
CA ALA A 591 11.85 28.00 22.08
C ALA A 591 12.85 26.84 21.86
N ASN A 592 12.64 25.68 22.49
CA ASN A 592 13.48 24.49 22.28
C ASN A 592 13.37 23.88 20.87
N TYR A 593 12.40 24.33 20.06
CA TYR A 593 12.15 23.87 18.69
C TYR A 593 12.42 24.97 17.63
N VAL A 594 12.95 26.12 18.06
CA VAL A 594 13.24 27.28 17.22
C VAL A 594 14.74 27.36 16.89
N PHE A 595 15.10 27.42 15.61
CA PHE A 595 16.48 27.60 15.18
C PHE A 595 16.73 29.02 14.64
N LEU A 596 17.52 29.79 15.40
CA LEU A 596 17.70 31.23 15.19
C LEU A 596 18.70 31.61 14.09
N SER A 597 19.45 30.65 13.53
CA SER A 597 20.48 30.90 12.51
C SER A 597 20.00 30.52 11.11
N ASP A 598 20.20 31.40 10.14
CA ASP A 598 19.87 31.12 8.74
C ASP A 598 20.91 30.19 8.06
N GLN A 599 22.12 30.10 8.63
CA GLN A 599 23.25 29.32 8.11
C GLN A 599 23.17 27.80 8.41
N GLY A 600 22.06 27.31 8.98
CA GLY A 600 21.89 25.88 9.24
C GLY A 600 21.75 25.05 7.95
N GLY A 601 22.43 23.90 7.90
CA GLY A 601 22.16 22.86 6.91
C GLY A 601 20.75 22.26 7.07
N GLN A 602 20.31 21.50 6.06
CA GLN A 602 18.94 20.99 5.99
C GLN A 602 18.56 20.15 7.21
N ASP A 603 19.41 19.20 7.63
CA ASP A 603 19.21 18.30 8.77
C ASP A 603 18.91 19.05 10.07
N THR A 604 19.55 20.21 10.27
CA THR A 604 19.34 21.06 11.45
C THR A 604 17.98 21.76 11.37
N LYS A 605 17.63 22.30 10.19
CA LYS A 605 16.31 22.92 9.93
C LYS A 605 15.16 21.90 9.91
N ALA A 606 15.46 20.61 9.73
CA ALA A 606 14.50 19.51 9.88
C ALA A 606 14.28 19.12 11.35
N LYS A 607 15.34 19.10 12.18
CA LYS A 607 15.27 18.82 13.63
C LYS A 607 14.62 19.95 14.43
N TYR A 608 14.74 21.19 13.95
CA TYR A 608 14.14 22.38 14.54
C TYR A 608 13.22 23.04 13.49
N PRO A 609 11.94 22.64 13.39
CA PRO A 609 11.08 23.01 12.26
C PRO A 609 10.68 24.50 12.21
N LEU A 610 10.94 25.27 13.28
CA LEU A 610 10.53 26.67 13.40
C LEU A 610 11.73 27.62 13.27
N ARG A 611 11.58 28.66 12.43
CA ARG A 611 12.51 29.79 12.36
C ARG A 611 12.28 30.81 13.48
N GLU A 612 11.04 30.90 13.94
CA GLU A 612 10.53 31.86 14.94
C GLU A 612 9.19 31.33 15.51
N ALA A 613 8.92 31.62 16.78
CA ALA A 613 7.65 31.26 17.42
C ALA A 613 7.30 32.28 18.50
N ALA A 614 6.01 32.57 18.66
CA ALA A 614 5.49 33.42 19.73
C ALA A 614 4.13 32.89 20.21
N ILE A 615 3.91 32.87 21.52
CA ILE A 615 2.63 32.47 22.11
C ILE A 615 2.12 33.61 22.97
N GLU A 616 0.97 34.17 22.59
CA GLU A 616 0.26 35.21 23.34
C GLU A 616 -0.89 34.59 24.11
N VAL A 617 -1.00 34.89 25.40
CA VAL A 617 -2.06 34.38 26.26
C VAL A 617 -2.95 35.54 26.70
N VAL A 618 -4.27 35.37 26.60
CA VAL A 618 -5.27 36.36 26.98
C VAL A 618 -6.20 35.73 28.03
N ALA A 619 -6.47 36.44 29.12
CA ALA A 619 -7.44 35.99 30.11
C ALA A 619 -8.88 36.12 29.56
N ASP A 620 -9.77 35.22 29.95
CA ASP A 620 -11.20 35.44 29.76
C ASP A 620 -11.77 36.13 31.00
N ASP A 621 -11.96 37.46 30.91
CA ASP A 621 -12.50 38.28 32.01
C ASP A 621 -13.89 37.81 32.48
N SER A 622 -14.64 37.09 31.63
CA SER A 622 -15.93 36.50 31.99
C SER A 622 -15.80 35.18 32.78
N ASN A 623 -14.64 34.53 32.72
CA ASN A 623 -14.40 33.17 33.27
C ASN A 623 -13.02 33.09 33.96
N PRO A 624 -12.85 33.63 35.19
CA PRO A 624 -11.57 33.64 35.89
C PRO A 624 -10.86 32.27 35.93
N GLY A 625 -9.57 32.26 35.61
CA GLY A 625 -8.78 31.03 35.45
C GLY A 625 -8.89 30.37 34.07
N SER A 626 -9.72 30.89 33.16
CA SER A 626 -9.75 30.48 31.75
C SER A 626 -8.86 31.40 30.91
N TYR A 627 -8.09 30.81 30.00
CA TYR A 627 -7.16 31.50 29.13
C TYR A 627 -7.38 31.10 27.66
N LYS A 628 -7.17 32.05 26.75
CA LYS A 628 -7.16 31.86 25.30
C LYS A 628 -5.72 32.11 24.82
N ALA A 629 -5.12 31.13 24.16
CA ALA A 629 -3.77 31.26 23.61
C ALA A 629 -3.83 31.44 22.08
N VAL A 630 -3.08 32.40 21.55
CA VAL A 630 -2.80 32.56 20.12
C VAL A 630 -1.35 32.15 19.90
N ILE A 631 -1.12 31.23 18.96
CA ILE A 631 0.17 30.56 18.76
C ILE A 631 0.63 30.89 17.33
N PHE A 632 1.66 31.73 17.22
CA PHE A 632 2.28 32.11 15.96
C PHE A 632 3.47 31.20 15.68
N LEU A 633 3.42 30.45 14.58
CA LEU A 633 4.45 29.49 14.15
C LEU A 633 4.99 29.89 12.78
N LYS A 634 6.27 30.23 12.70
CA LYS A 634 6.95 30.57 11.45
C LYS A 634 7.91 29.43 11.09
N PRO A 635 7.58 28.56 10.13
CA PRO A 635 8.46 27.46 9.74
C PRO A 635 9.70 27.98 9.00
N HIS A 636 10.72 27.13 8.85
CA HIS A 636 11.71 27.34 7.79
C HIS A 636 11.05 27.15 6.41
N PHE A 637 11.20 28.14 5.52
CA PHE A 637 10.67 28.05 4.17
C PHE A 637 11.51 27.09 3.30
N GLN A 638 10.82 26.22 2.56
CA GLN A 638 11.40 25.36 1.52
C GLN A 638 11.31 26.06 0.16
N LEU A 639 12.21 25.71 -0.77
CA LEU A 639 12.16 26.21 -2.15
C LEU A 639 10.96 25.60 -2.88
N GLU A 640 10.16 26.44 -3.53
CA GLU A 640 8.97 26.03 -4.29
C GLU A 640 9.18 26.16 -5.81
N GLU A 641 9.65 27.34 -6.25
CA GLU A 641 9.73 27.74 -7.65
C GLU A 641 10.86 28.76 -7.83
N LEU A 642 11.48 28.79 -9.02
CA LEU A 642 12.57 29.73 -9.34
C LEU A 642 12.50 30.11 -10.84
N GLU A 643 12.06 31.34 -11.12
CA GLU A 643 12.12 31.91 -12.48
C GLU A 643 13.52 32.47 -12.76
N VAL A 644 14.15 32.05 -13.87
CA VAL A 644 15.52 32.47 -14.24
C VAL A 644 15.50 33.18 -15.61
N SER A 645 15.55 34.51 -15.61
CA SER A 645 15.74 35.27 -16.85
C SER A 645 17.23 35.41 -17.19
N LEU A 646 17.73 34.61 -18.14
CA LEU A 646 19.10 34.75 -18.66
C LEU A 646 19.21 35.97 -19.57
N ARG A 647 20.19 36.85 -19.31
CA ARG A 647 20.46 38.06 -20.09
C ARG A 647 21.93 38.10 -20.50
N LEU A 648 22.21 38.05 -21.80
CA LEU A 648 23.57 38.22 -22.32
C LEU A 648 23.88 39.71 -22.44
N VAL A 649 24.95 40.15 -21.78
CA VAL A 649 25.35 41.57 -21.67
C VAL A 649 26.85 41.71 -21.97
N ALA A 650 27.23 42.82 -22.61
CA ALA A 650 28.63 43.09 -22.96
C ALA A 650 29.48 43.52 -21.74
N THR A 651 28.84 44.16 -20.76
CA THR A 651 29.40 44.53 -19.44
C THR A 651 28.38 44.09 -18.39
N LEU A 652 28.83 43.62 -17.23
CA LEU A 652 27.92 43.28 -16.14
C LEU A 652 27.30 44.57 -15.55
N PRO A 653 25.96 44.64 -15.36
CA PRO A 653 25.33 45.81 -14.76
C PRO A 653 25.83 46.00 -13.32
N GLY A 654 26.23 47.24 -12.98
CA GLY A 654 26.87 47.54 -11.70
C GLY A 654 28.41 47.52 -11.71
N GLN A 655 29.04 47.53 -12.89
CA GLN A 655 30.48 47.73 -13.08
C GLN A 655 30.79 49.02 -13.88
N GLU A 656 30.02 50.09 -13.64
CA GLU A 656 30.29 51.47 -14.09
C GLU A 656 30.84 52.32 -12.92
#